data_AF-A0A161T4T9-F1
#
_entry.id   AF-A0A161T4T9-F1
#
_cell.length_a   1.000
_cell.length_b   1.000
_cell.length_c   1.000
_cell.angle_alpha   90.00
_cell.angle_beta   90.00
_cell.angle_gamma   90.00
#
_symmetry.space_group_name_H-M   'P 1'
#
loop_
_entity.id
_entity.type
_entity.pdbx_description
1 polymer ?
#
loop_
_entity_poly.entity_id
_entity_poly.type
_entity_poly.pdbx_seq_one_letter_code
_entity_poly.pdbx_strand_id
1 'polypeptide(L)'
;MRVKNIFRWMGVILMLGSLWTLSGTSGSAAKGDDAIFGYVPLSGDWKQGKKGNVDGEARKKAPALMVSADKKGGYAEYETAITADKSASFILGADERGEGGVEIQFNVKKDSVILMSRSDGEVLKKIKHALRSKKEVSIKVRTDGTTASLWLDGDQVMQGVETGPVHGHHGFLVEKGKAHFRQTTVSEWRANLDGVKIGSKGWALTPGGLKSVKTNQQLLSDTKAEDFSFETRLYLTEPDSSASLIFGIDATGEGGWQVEVDEKRDLIRLVDLKGGKTLQSVSTGIQEDILYHVKIVAESGKVHVFWGEDPGPLLTDEEVGTTEGYLGFAAEKGAVFQDARVSGLEGNLEGWTPDRGEWLPHLQGVMGTSDGEDNAFRMATTVGNDFILEGDVTIQDDSSYGTAGLIFRSDGASGYMLQVDPNLDRIRLLDLKGDRTIGESKRELSPGQTHHVELHVVGASIKVYVDGYEEPAIDVVDPAYSEGRFGLNVYNGSAIFQHVYATPHEEYYSELYRPQYHYTQARGYASDPNGLVYYKGEYHLFHQDGGKWAHAVSTDLVHWKRLPIAIPWNEMGHAWSGSAVIDHDNSSGLFPEQGSGMIAYYTSFNPSKPNGDQKVGLAYSKDEGRSWQFHEGNPIIPNIGEFYDSGGWDFRDPKVVRDEERDQWVMVISGGDHIRFFTSKNLIDWEMIDSFGYGDYVRGGVWECPDFFPLAVDGDEGNQKWVLSISMGANPKTDGSDTEYFIGSFDGKKFVSDHPAGTVLKNEYGKEMYATMSFSDIPKEDGRRISLGWMSNWDYPFAYPTSPWNGQMSIPREWELKTLADGEVRMVQRPIGELKGIRGNKTSFGGISLSPDSKNPLAGTTGIAYEIEADIELLEDDSGFEIGLRESGDQETLVGFEGAGQKMYVDRSRSGEVDFSEKFSTRHEAGMDPADRRVKLRIFVDGSSVEVFAGDGEIAFSNLIFPDGASDSMSLTSTGGNIKVHQFDVYPLDTVWKEANGERLQMDHDRLSLKKGESHTLSVRSDSSSAIHWSSSNPEAVEVRDKGTGEADITMKGSGRSIITAKTKGGKLKGETVVDSREAYTISRGVQGLALESPVENGSTVLMGDPVQRWEFSLRPGGGYSVTAIDSGKVLDASGSMRGDALQVWDDLGYRNQQWEVTPLGDGTFAFNVLNSGRSLGAVDEAHGGGVVLHEVGMEKRRGWRIIGKE
;
A
#
# COMPACT_ATOMS: atom_id res chain seq x y z
N MET A 1 2.37 -50.65 58.02
CA MET A 1 1.75 -50.86 59.35
C MET A 1 0.59 -49.85 59.43
N ARG A 2 -0.65 -50.31 59.17
CA ARG A 2 -1.79 -50.30 60.13
C ARG A 2 -2.11 -48.87 60.60
N VAL A 3 -3.28 -48.27 60.37
CA VAL A 3 -4.66 -48.77 60.57
C VAL A 3 -5.58 -47.59 60.15
N LYS A 4 -6.48 -47.77 59.17
CA LYS A 4 -7.90 -48.22 59.29
C LYS A 4 -8.86 -47.05 59.59
N ASN A 5 -9.79 -46.70 58.69
CA ASN A 5 -11.12 -47.32 58.45
C ASN A 5 -12.24 -46.49 59.13
N ILE A 6 -13.49 -46.37 58.69
CA ILE A 6 -14.37 -47.11 57.75
C ILE A 6 -15.66 -46.24 57.63
N PHE A 7 -16.30 -46.02 56.46
CA PHE A 7 -17.50 -46.74 55.94
C PHE A 7 -17.78 -46.21 54.50
N ARG A 8 -17.68 -47.05 53.44
CA ARG A 8 -18.73 -47.78 52.66
C ARG A 8 -19.55 -46.93 51.67
N TRP A 9 -19.28 -46.98 50.34
CA TRP A 9 -19.64 -47.98 49.29
C TRP A 9 -21.12 -47.81 48.83
N MET A 10 -21.49 -47.55 47.56
CA MET A 10 -21.35 -48.35 46.31
C MET A 10 -21.65 -47.46 45.07
N GLY A 11 -21.03 -47.76 43.92
CA GLY A 11 -20.90 -46.82 42.78
C GLY A 11 -21.88 -46.92 41.60
N VAL A 12 -21.63 -46.06 40.60
CA VAL A 12 -21.57 -46.28 39.13
C VAL A 12 -21.67 -44.92 38.40
N ILE A 13 -20.63 -44.58 37.61
CA ILE A 13 -20.58 -43.71 36.41
C ILE A 13 -20.75 -42.16 36.54
N LEU A 14 -19.91 -41.44 35.75
CA LEU A 14 -19.98 -40.06 35.21
C LEU A 14 -19.39 -38.85 35.99
N MET A 15 -18.62 -38.07 35.21
CA MET A 15 -18.47 -36.60 35.18
C MET A 15 -18.03 -35.85 36.45
N LEU A 16 -16.89 -35.16 36.33
CA LEU A 16 -16.48 -34.04 37.19
C LEU A 16 -15.96 -32.95 36.23
N GLY A 17 -16.67 -31.86 35.94
CA GLY A 17 -17.87 -31.38 36.61
C GLY A 17 -17.51 -30.61 37.87
N SER A 18 -16.97 -29.41 37.65
CA SER A 18 -17.44 -28.16 38.24
C SER A 18 -16.74 -27.57 39.46
N LEU A 19 -16.72 -26.23 39.36
CA LEU A 19 -17.10 -25.29 40.42
C LEU A 19 -15.99 -24.92 41.39
N TRP A 20 -15.43 -23.72 41.23
CA TRP A 20 -15.84 -22.48 41.91
C TRP A 20 -14.73 -21.46 41.62
N THR A 21 -14.93 -20.17 41.36
CA THR A 21 -16.07 -19.26 41.20
C THR A 21 -15.46 -17.86 41.21
N LEU A 22 -16.14 -16.93 40.55
CA LEU A 22 -16.37 -15.55 40.97
C LEU A 22 -15.21 -14.79 41.61
N SER A 23 -14.75 -13.77 40.92
CA SER A 23 -15.02 -12.36 41.26
C SER A 23 -14.10 -11.50 40.39
N GLY A 24 -14.66 -10.56 39.63
CA GLY A 24 -15.14 -9.30 40.18
C GLY A 24 -13.91 -8.43 40.48
N THR A 25 -13.75 -7.23 39.95
CA THR A 25 -14.78 -6.20 39.82
C THR A 25 -14.24 -5.03 39.00
N SER A 26 -15.14 -4.45 38.21
CA SER A 26 -15.39 -3.01 38.06
C SER A 26 -14.30 -2.09 37.47
N GLY A 27 -14.69 -1.06 36.71
CA GLY A 27 -16.07 -0.78 36.34
C GLY A 27 -16.35 0.61 35.82
N SER A 28 -17.62 0.92 35.68
CA SER A 28 -18.12 2.20 35.18
C SER A 28 -17.75 2.40 33.68
N ALA A 29 -18.60 2.83 32.75
CA ALA A 29 -19.72 3.77 32.85
C ALA A 29 -19.36 4.94 33.78
N ALA A 30 -18.20 5.55 33.55
CA ALA A 30 -17.76 6.73 34.27
C ALA A 30 -18.42 7.97 33.65
N LYS A 31 -19.13 8.75 34.47
CA LYS A 31 -19.15 10.20 34.26
C LYS A 31 -17.76 10.71 34.62
N GLY A 32 -17.00 11.25 33.67
CA GLY A 32 -15.84 12.10 33.96
C GLY A 32 -14.61 11.90 33.08
N ASP A 33 -14.33 12.93 32.27
CA ASP A 33 -13.06 13.67 32.12
C ASP A 33 -11.73 12.94 31.79
N ASP A 34 -10.98 13.51 30.82
CA ASP A 34 -9.55 13.33 30.42
C ASP A 34 -9.32 12.28 29.30
N ALA A 35 -8.81 12.54 28.08
CA ALA A 35 -8.13 13.67 27.44
C ALA A 35 -8.30 13.62 25.89
N ILE A 36 -8.06 14.73 25.19
CA ILE A 36 -7.90 14.75 23.74
C ILE A 36 -6.47 14.28 23.41
N PHE A 37 -6.23 12.97 23.40
CA PHE A 37 -4.99 12.41 22.87
C PHE A 37 -5.03 12.47 21.33
N GLY A 38 -3.88 12.73 20.69
CA GLY A 38 -3.80 12.76 19.23
C GLY A 38 -4.41 13.99 18.58
N TYR A 39 -4.28 15.18 19.16
CA TYR A 39 -4.49 16.46 18.47
C TYR A 39 -3.22 17.31 18.56
N VAL A 40 -2.84 17.89 17.43
CA VAL A 40 -1.53 18.52 17.24
C VAL A 40 -1.71 19.95 16.69
N PRO A 41 -1.14 20.97 17.35
CA PRO A 41 -1.28 22.36 16.90
C PRO A 41 -0.53 22.58 15.58
N LEU A 42 -1.21 23.18 14.60
CA LEU A 42 -0.70 23.59 13.29
C LEU A 42 -0.33 25.08 13.23
N SER A 43 -0.93 25.91 14.09
CA SER A 43 -0.61 27.34 14.20
C SER A 43 -1.13 27.93 15.51
N GLY A 44 -0.58 29.09 15.90
CA GLY A 44 -0.99 29.84 17.09
C GLY A 44 -0.63 29.17 18.41
N ASP A 45 -1.06 29.77 19.52
CA ASP A 45 -0.68 29.30 20.86
C ASP A 45 -1.77 28.39 21.42
N TRP A 46 -1.42 27.13 21.68
CA TRP A 46 -2.29 26.13 22.29
C TRP A 46 -1.71 25.61 23.59
N LYS A 47 -2.56 25.41 24.60
CA LYS A 47 -2.22 24.73 25.85
C LYS A 47 -3.23 23.64 26.12
N GLN A 48 -2.75 22.40 26.23
CA GLN A 48 -3.55 21.28 26.68
C GLN A 48 -3.46 21.17 28.21
N GLY A 49 -4.61 21.10 28.87
CA GLY A 49 -4.75 20.90 30.30
C GLY A 49 -5.34 19.53 30.64
N LYS A 50 -5.46 19.23 31.93
CA LYS A 50 -6.18 18.04 32.40
C LYS A 50 -7.63 18.08 31.94
N LYS A 51 -8.31 16.94 31.86
CA LYS A 51 -9.76 16.85 31.62
C LYS A 51 -10.24 17.25 30.24
N GLY A 52 -9.44 17.04 29.19
CA GLY A 52 -9.81 17.45 27.83
C GLY A 52 -9.95 18.96 27.67
N ASN A 53 -9.31 19.74 28.55
CA ASN A 53 -9.28 21.19 28.47
C ASN A 53 -8.22 21.61 27.46
N VAL A 54 -8.59 22.52 26.57
CA VAL A 54 -7.72 23.07 25.53
C VAL A 54 -7.92 24.58 25.47
N ASP A 55 -6.84 25.32 25.65
CA ASP A 55 -6.84 26.78 25.57
C ASP A 55 -6.14 27.22 24.28
N GLY A 56 -6.82 27.99 23.43
CA GLY A 56 -6.29 28.51 22.18
C GLY A 56 -6.24 30.05 22.16
N GLU A 57 -5.15 30.63 21.68
CA GLU A 57 -5.00 32.07 21.50
C GLU A 57 -4.54 32.42 20.09
N ALA A 58 -5.39 33.17 19.38
CA ALA A 58 -5.07 33.71 18.07
C ALA A 58 -4.07 34.86 18.18
N ARG A 59 -3.10 34.90 17.26
CA ARG A 59 -2.08 35.95 17.20
C ARG A 59 -2.61 37.15 16.40
N LYS A 60 -1.90 38.30 16.47
CA LYS A 60 -2.31 39.55 15.81
C LYS A 60 -2.61 39.43 14.30
N LYS A 61 -2.06 38.42 13.60
CA LYS A 61 -2.21 38.23 12.15
C LYS A 61 -2.43 36.77 11.71
N ALA A 62 -2.56 35.81 12.62
CA ALA A 62 -2.72 34.41 12.28
C ALA A 62 -3.69 33.73 13.26
N PRO A 63 -4.63 32.89 12.78
CA PRO A 63 -5.48 32.09 13.65
C PRO A 63 -4.66 31.04 14.40
N ALA A 64 -5.20 30.57 15.53
CA ALA A 64 -4.70 29.35 16.17
C ALA A 64 -5.50 28.16 15.66
N LEU A 65 -4.83 27.17 15.06
CA LEU A 65 -5.44 25.96 14.51
C LEU A 65 -4.78 24.73 15.10
N MET A 66 -5.59 23.75 15.49
CA MET A 66 -5.15 22.43 15.95
C MET A 66 -6.08 21.39 15.35
N VAL A 67 -5.52 20.31 14.80
CA VAL A 67 -6.27 19.20 14.18
C VAL A 67 -5.88 17.87 14.81
N SER A 68 -6.69 16.84 14.62
CA SER A 68 -6.36 15.47 15.04
C SER A 68 -5.11 14.97 14.29
N ALA A 69 -4.28 14.18 14.96
CA ALA A 69 -3.12 13.52 14.38
C ALA A 69 -3.52 12.51 13.29
N ASP A 70 -4.67 11.85 13.51
CA ASP A 70 -5.26 10.83 12.64
C ASP A 70 -6.56 11.33 11.99
N LYS A 71 -6.90 10.74 10.83
CA LYS A 71 -8.23 10.89 10.23
C LYS A 71 -9.32 10.30 11.14
N LYS A 72 -10.43 11.01 11.22
CA LYS A 72 -11.65 10.71 11.98
C LYS A 72 -12.77 10.30 11.02
N GLY A 73 -13.67 9.48 11.54
CA GLY A 73 -14.85 9.02 10.79
C GLY A 73 -15.91 10.12 10.62
N GLY A 74 -16.80 9.94 9.64
CA GLY A 74 -17.93 10.84 9.40
C GLY A 74 -19.02 10.79 10.48
N TYR A 75 -19.07 9.72 11.29
CA TYR A 75 -19.98 9.59 12.42
C TYR A 75 -19.26 9.93 13.73
N ALA A 76 -19.54 11.11 14.28
CA ALA A 76 -18.86 11.59 15.46
C ALA A 76 -19.77 12.45 16.34
N GLU A 77 -19.54 12.41 17.66
CA GLU A 77 -20.15 13.29 18.63
C GLU A 77 -19.05 14.01 19.42
N TYR A 78 -19.08 15.33 19.35
CA TYR A 78 -18.21 16.25 20.07
C TYR A 78 -19.01 16.92 21.17
N GLU A 79 -18.55 16.81 22.42
CA GLU A 79 -19.09 17.60 23.53
C GLU A 79 -17.99 18.46 24.14
N THR A 80 -18.27 19.73 24.40
CA THR A 80 -17.35 20.66 25.06
C THR A 80 -18.12 21.78 25.75
N ALA A 81 -17.51 22.46 26.72
CA ALA A 81 -17.91 23.79 27.14
C ALA A 81 -16.95 24.85 26.58
N ILE A 82 -17.43 25.83 25.81
CA ILE A 82 -16.59 26.87 25.21
C ILE A 82 -16.78 28.20 25.92
N THR A 83 -15.67 28.87 26.20
CA THR A 83 -15.64 30.30 26.53
C THR A 83 -14.76 31.03 25.52
N ALA A 84 -15.32 31.99 24.77
CA ALA A 84 -14.57 32.75 23.76
C ALA A 84 -14.69 34.27 23.94
N ASP A 85 -13.63 35.00 23.59
CA ASP A 85 -13.63 36.46 23.60
C ASP A 85 -14.18 37.07 22.30
N LYS A 86 -13.95 36.42 21.14
CA LYS A 86 -14.39 36.92 19.82
C LYS A 86 -14.95 35.82 18.90
N SER A 87 -14.11 34.90 18.43
CA SER A 87 -14.50 33.85 17.47
C SER A 87 -13.71 32.58 17.77
N ALA A 88 -14.42 31.48 17.82
CA ALA A 88 -13.88 30.12 17.95
C ALA A 88 -14.70 29.22 17.03
N SER A 89 -14.11 28.15 16.52
CA SER A 89 -14.78 27.23 15.60
C SER A 89 -14.39 25.78 15.83
N PHE A 90 -15.30 24.87 15.47
CA PHE A 90 -15.01 23.46 15.21
C PHE A 90 -14.72 23.26 13.73
N ILE A 91 -13.72 22.43 13.44
CA ILE A 91 -13.34 21.99 12.09
C ILE A 91 -13.65 20.50 11.98
N LEU A 92 -14.33 20.09 10.92
CA LEU A 92 -14.73 18.70 10.67
C LEU A 92 -14.38 18.32 9.23
N GLY A 93 -13.83 17.12 9.04
CA GLY A 93 -13.46 16.60 7.71
C GLY A 93 -12.42 17.42 6.94
N ALA A 94 -11.43 18.01 7.61
CA ALA A 94 -10.32 18.71 6.92
C ALA A 94 -9.21 17.74 6.51
N ASP A 95 -8.30 18.14 5.64
CA ASP A 95 -7.06 17.41 5.38
C ASP A 95 -6.05 17.53 6.56
N GLU A 96 -4.90 16.89 6.45
CA GLU A 96 -3.85 16.93 7.49
C GLU A 96 -3.23 18.32 7.71
N ARG A 97 -3.42 19.23 6.76
CA ARG A 97 -3.00 20.64 6.78
C ARG A 97 -4.09 21.53 7.37
N GLY A 98 -5.25 20.94 7.68
CA GLY A 98 -6.41 21.63 8.19
C GLY A 98 -7.06 22.52 7.14
N GLU A 99 -6.99 22.16 5.86
CA GLU A 99 -7.72 22.77 4.74
C GLU A 99 -8.93 21.90 4.33
N GLY A 100 -9.90 22.48 3.61
CA GLY A 100 -11.14 21.79 3.28
C GLY A 100 -12.07 21.50 4.48
N GLY A 101 -13.10 20.69 4.23
CA GLY A 101 -14.11 20.29 5.22
C GLY A 101 -15.15 21.37 5.54
N VAL A 102 -15.77 21.29 6.72
CA VAL A 102 -16.77 22.25 7.22
C VAL A 102 -16.33 22.92 8.52
N GLU A 103 -16.75 24.17 8.71
CA GLU A 103 -16.50 24.98 9.91
C GLU A 103 -17.81 25.30 10.63
N ILE A 104 -17.87 25.03 11.94
CA ILE A 104 -18.91 25.56 12.83
C ILE A 104 -18.33 26.70 13.65
N GLN A 105 -18.59 27.94 13.23
CA GLN A 105 -18.07 29.16 13.81
C GLN A 105 -19.02 29.76 14.86
N PHE A 106 -18.49 30.06 16.06
CA PHE A 106 -19.16 30.74 17.16
C PHE A 106 -18.71 32.20 17.26
N ASN A 107 -19.50 33.14 16.72
CA ASN A 107 -19.15 34.55 16.64
C ASN A 107 -19.77 35.39 17.76
N VAL A 108 -18.97 35.71 18.78
CA VAL A 108 -19.35 36.49 19.98
C VAL A 108 -19.77 37.92 19.61
N LYS A 109 -19.09 38.56 18.64
CA LYS A 109 -19.40 39.96 18.27
C LYS A 109 -20.73 40.08 17.52
N LYS A 110 -21.08 39.07 16.72
CA LYS A 110 -22.27 39.06 15.87
C LYS A 110 -23.47 38.35 16.52
N ASP A 111 -23.32 37.80 17.73
CA ASP A 111 -24.31 36.93 18.39
C ASP A 111 -24.85 35.86 17.42
N SER A 112 -23.93 35.16 16.75
CA SER A 112 -24.32 34.17 15.74
C SER A 112 -23.44 32.93 15.72
N VAL A 113 -24.05 31.79 15.42
CA VAL A 113 -23.37 30.55 15.05
C VAL A 113 -23.56 30.30 13.55
N ILE A 114 -22.49 29.98 12.85
CA ILE A 114 -22.47 29.79 11.40
C ILE A 114 -21.86 28.43 11.10
N LEU A 115 -22.55 27.60 10.35
CA LEU A 115 -22.02 26.40 9.72
C LEU A 115 -21.75 26.71 8.25
N MET A 116 -20.54 26.46 7.77
CA MET A 116 -20.11 26.81 6.42
C MET A 116 -19.09 25.81 5.85
N SER A 117 -19.08 25.67 4.53
CA SER A 117 -18.03 24.97 3.78
C SER A 117 -16.73 25.77 3.85
N ARG A 118 -15.60 25.09 4.05
CA ARG A 118 -14.28 25.73 4.08
C ARG A 118 -13.61 25.79 2.71
N SER A 119 -14.08 24.98 1.75
CA SER A 119 -13.53 24.92 0.40
C SER A 119 -13.89 26.16 -0.42
N ASP A 120 -15.13 26.63 -0.31
CA ASP A 120 -15.68 27.76 -1.09
C ASP A 120 -16.29 28.87 -0.23
N GLY A 121 -16.39 28.67 1.10
CA GLY A 121 -16.98 29.64 2.02
C GLY A 121 -18.50 29.68 2.01
N GLU A 122 -19.18 28.71 1.39
CA GLU A 122 -20.64 28.66 1.35
C GLU A 122 -21.23 28.55 2.76
N VAL A 123 -22.16 29.45 3.10
CA VAL A 123 -22.88 29.42 4.38
C VAL A 123 -24.05 28.46 4.30
N LEU A 124 -23.87 27.26 4.85
CA LEU A 124 -24.89 26.20 4.91
C LEU A 124 -26.01 26.56 5.91
N LYS A 125 -25.65 27.09 7.09
CA LYS A 125 -26.65 27.53 8.10
C LYS A 125 -26.13 28.66 8.98
N LYS A 126 -27.02 29.59 9.33
CA LYS A 126 -26.73 30.65 10.29
C LYS A 126 -27.84 30.81 11.31
N ILE A 127 -27.47 30.93 12.59
CA ILE A 127 -28.39 31.09 13.72
C ILE A 127 -27.99 32.30 14.53
N LYS A 128 -28.98 33.05 15.02
CA LYS A 128 -28.78 34.09 16.02
C LYS A 128 -28.84 33.49 17.41
N HIS A 129 -27.76 33.59 18.18
CA HIS A 129 -27.67 33.08 19.54
C HIS A 129 -26.76 34.00 20.35
N ALA A 130 -27.22 34.42 21.54
CA ALA A 130 -26.51 35.41 22.35
C ALA A 130 -25.25 34.80 23.00
N LEU A 131 -24.12 34.89 22.28
CA LEU A 131 -22.82 34.43 22.74
C LEU A 131 -22.18 35.58 23.53
N ARG A 132 -22.33 35.59 24.86
CA ARG A 132 -21.71 36.64 25.70
C ARG A 132 -20.22 36.37 25.87
N SER A 133 -19.38 37.39 25.64
CA SER A 133 -17.93 37.31 25.89
C SER A 133 -17.66 36.78 27.30
N LYS A 134 -16.77 35.78 27.39
CA LYS A 134 -16.36 35.12 28.65
C LYS A 134 -17.46 34.37 29.41
N LYS A 135 -18.63 34.16 28.80
CA LYS A 135 -19.63 33.24 29.33
C LYS A 135 -19.41 31.87 28.71
N GLU A 136 -19.43 30.85 29.56
CA GLU A 136 -19.36 29.46 29.13
C GLU A 136 -20.68 29.05 28.45
N VAL A 137 -20.55 28.34 27.33
CA VAL A 137 -21.65 27.76 26.55
C VAL A 137 -21.36 26.27 26.37
N SER A 138 -22.27 25.41 26.80
CA SER A 138 -22.17 23.97 26.54
C SER A 138 -22.53 23.70 25.09
N ILE A 139 -21.66 22.98 24.39
CA ILE A 139 -21.80 22.68 22.97
C ILE A 139 -21.75 21.17 22.79
N LYS A 140 -22.72 20.67 22.02
CA LYS A 140 -22.65 19.34 21.43
C LYS A 140 -22.78 19.46 19.93
N VAL A 141 -21.85 18.88 19.19
CA VAL A 141 -21.93 18.70 17.75
C VAL A 141 -22.04 17.21 17.48
N ARG A 142 -22.98 16.81 16.63
CA ARG A 142 -23.05 15.44 16.13
C ARG A 142 -23.00 15.45 14.62
N THR A 143 -22.17 14.62 14.05
CA THR A 143 -22.13 14.32 12.62
C THR A 143 -22.68 12.91 12.41
N ASP A 144 -23.64 12.80 11.52
CA ASP A 144 -24.24 11.52 11.11
C ASP A 144 -23.83 11.24 9.65
N GLY A 145 -22.53 11.22 9.37
CA GLY A 145 -21.94 10.99 8.04
C GLY A 145 -21.94 12.24 7.15
N THR A 146 -23.12 12.65 6.70
CA THR A 146 -23.31 13.75 5.72
C THR A 146 -24.06 14.96 6.28
N THR A 147 -24.49 14.89 7.54
CA THR A 147 -25.21 15.96 8.21
C THR A 147 -24.61 16.29 9.56
N ALA A 148 -24.77 17.54 9.98
CA ALA A 148 -24.37 18.02 11.30
C ALA A 148 -25.58 18.55 12.09
N SER A 149 -25.65 18.18 13.36
CA SER A 149 -26.58 18.72 14.36
C SER A 149 -25.81 19.42 15.47
N LEU A 150 -26.38 20.51 16.00
CA LEU A 150 -25.75 21.34 17.02
C LEU A 150 -26.74 21.60 18.17
N TRP A 151 -26.27 21.39 19.40
CA TRP A 151 -26.94 21.79 20.63
C TRP A 151 -26.12 22.85 21.35
N LEU A 152 -26.79 23.87 21.88
CA LEU A 152 -26.21 24.94 22.71
C LEU A 152 -26.95 24.97 24.04
N ASP A 153 -26.23 24.86 25.16
CA ASP A 153 -26.79 24.83 26.53
C ASP A 153 -27.93 23.79 26.70
N GLY A 154 -27.85 22.69 25.94
CA GLY A 154 -28.85 21.62 25.91
C GLY A 154 -29.99 21.81 24.89
N ASP A 155 -30.17 23.02 24.35
CA ASP A 155 -31.17 23.29 23.31
C ASP A 155 -30.64 22.92 21.93
N GLN A 156 -31.38 22.11 21.18
CA GLN A 156 -31.02 21.80 19.79
C GLN A 156 -31.29 23.03 18.91
N VAL A 157 -30.23 23.64 18.39
CA VAL A 157 -30.32 24.84 17.56
C VAL A 157 -30.17 24.52 16.06
N MET A 158 -29.37 23.50 15.71
CA MET A 158 -29.30 22.96 14.35
C MET A 158 -29.69 21.48 14.38
N GLN A 159 -30.58 21.08 13.49
CA GLN A 159 -31.04 19.71 13.36
C GLN A 159 -30.77 19.24 11.93
N GLY A 160 -29.90 18.25 11.78
CA GLY A 160 -29.62 17.56 10.52
C GLY A 160 -29.34 18.51 9.35
N VAL A 161 -28.44 19.48 9.54
CA VAL A 161 -28.03 20.36 8.44
C VAL A 161 -27.09 19.58 7.54
N GLU A 162 -27.38 19.54 6.25
CA GLU A 162 -26.53 18.90 5.26
C GLU A 162 -25.17 19.60 5.16
N THR A 163 -24.11 18.80 5.26
CA THR A 163 -22.72 19.24 5.21
C THR A 163 -21.93 18.59 4.08
N GLY A 164 -22.50 17.57 3.43
CA GLY A 164 -21.72 16.59 2.70
C GLY A 164 -20.88 15.71 3.63
N PRO A 165 -20.15 14.72 3.09
CA PRO A 165 -19.30 13.82 3.87
C PRO A 165 -18.21 14.57 4.64
N VAL A 166 -18.02 14.26 5.93
CA VAL A 166 -17.05 14.93 6.81
C VAL A 166 -15.93 14.01 7.30
N HIS A 167 -15.47 13.08 6.46
CA HIS A 167 -14.35 12.20 6.79
C HIS A 167 -13.02 12.97 6.68
N GLY A 168 -12.14 12.90 7.69
CA GLY A 168 -10.86 13.62 7.65
C GLY A 168 -10.32 13.99 9.03
N HIS A 169 -9.39 14.93 9.10
CA HIS A 169 -8.88 15.49 10.36
C HIS A 169 -9.87 16.50 10.95
N HIS A 170 -10.17 16.36 12.24
CA HIS A 170 -11.13 17.21 12.94
C HIS A 170 -10.37 18.09 13.92
N GLY A 171 -10.85 19.30 14.23
CA GLY A 171 -10.02 20.30 14.89
C GLY A 171 -10.76 21.45 15.55
N PHE A 172 -9.95 22.36 16.09
CA PHE A 172 -10.38 23.59 16.75
C PHE A 172 -9.66 24.77 16.12
N LEU A 173 -10.40 25.86 15.91
CA LEU A 173 -9.88 27.09 15.33
C LEU A 173 -10.22 28.28 16.24
N VAL A 174 -9.25 29.14 16.51
CA VAL A 174 -9.46 30.45 17.15
C VAL A 174 -8.99 31.51 16.17
N GLU A 175 -9.93 32.18 15.51
CA GLU A 175 -9.58 33.19 14.49
C GLU A 175 -9.04 34.48 15.11
N LYS A 176 -9.63 34.91 16.23
CA LYS A 176 -9.31 36.18 16.91
C LYS A 176 -9.51 36.06 18.42
N GLY A 177 -8.57 36.59 19.20
CA GLY A 177 -8.68 36.60 20.66
C GLY A 177 -8.35 35.24 21.28
N LYS A 178 -8.96 34.93 22.44
CA LYS A 178 -8.75 33.69 23.17
C LYS A 178 -10.03 32.86 23.21
N ALA A 179 -9.87 31.54 23.21
CA ALA A 179 -10.92 30.59 23.48
C ALA A 179 -10.44 29.51 24.44
N HIS A 180 -11.34 29.07 25.31
CA HIS A 180 -11.14 27.98 26.25
C HIS A 180 -12.19 26.92 25.94
N PHE A 181 -11.74 25.73 25.52
CA PHE A 181 -12.54 24.54 25.32
C PHE A 181 -12.35 23.66 26.53
N ARG A 182 -13.41 23.35 27.27
CA ARG A 182 -13.34 22.61 28.52
C ARG A 182 -14.10 21.31 28.43
N GLN A 183 -13.58 20.26 29.08
CA GLN A 183 -14.21 18.95 29.13
C GLN A 183 -14.53 18.40 27.74
N THR A 184 -13.61 18.61 26.80
CA THR A 184 -13.83 18.20 25.42
C THR A 184 -13.75 16.69 25.31
N THR A 185 -14.79 16.08 24.76
CA THR A 185 -14.86 14.64 24.49
C THR A 185 -15.26 14.39 23.05
N VAL A 186 -14.75 13.29 22.49
CA VAL A 186 -15.05 12.83 21.13
C VAL A 186 -15.44 11.36 21.21
N SER A 187 -16.61 11.04 20.68
CA SER A 187 -17.03 9.66 20.42
C SER A 187 -17.16 9.49 18.91
N GLU A 188 -16.52 8.47 18.33
CA GLU A 188 -16.50 8.29 16.88
C GLU A 188 -16.88 6.86 16.50
N TRP A 189 -17.42 6.73 15.30
CA TRP A 189 -17.60 5.46 14.63
C TRP A 189 -17.15 5.60 13.18
N ARG A 190 -16.17 4.79 12.79
CA ARG A 190 -15.68 4.75 11.41
C ARG A 190 -16.59 3.82 10.63
N ALA A 191 -17.30 4.38 9.66
CA ALA A 191 -18.10 3.62 8.72
C ALA A 191 -18.19 4.33 7.37
N ASN A 192 -18.30 3.57 6.27
CA ASN A 192 -18.62 4.09 4.93
C ASN A 192 -20.08 3.77 4.52
N LEU A 193 -20.94 3.56 5.49
CA LEU A 193 -22.39 3.47 5.31
C LEU A 193 -22.98 4.88 5.29
N ASP A 194 -24.07 5.07 4.57
CA ASP A 194 -24.82 6.32 4.44
C ASP A 194 -26.05 6.32 5.33
N GLY A 195 -26.47 7.51 5.77
CA GLY A 195 -27.79 7.71 6.41
C GLY A 195 -27.97 7.09 7.80
N VAL A 196 -26.91 6.62 8.45
CA VAL A 196 -27.03 6.00 9.78
C VAL A 196 -27.39 7.03 10.85
N LYS A 197 -28.57 6.90 11.47
CA LYS A 197 -29.07 7.85 12.47
C LYS A 197 -28.72 7.43 13.89
N ILE A 198 -27.60 7.91 14.40
CA ILE A 198 -27.07 7.54 15.72
C ILE A 198 -27.94 8.07 16.90
N GLY A 199 -28.84 9.02 16.64
CA GLY A 199 -29.78 9.55 17.63
C GLY A 199 -31.09 8.77 17.81
N SER A 200 -31.26 7.64 17.12
CA SER A 200 -32.46 6.80 17.22
C SER A 200 -32.55 6.11 18.60
N LYS A 201 -33.77 5.76 19.05
CA LYS A 201 -33.97 5.10 20.34
C LYS A 201 -33.23 3.75 20.31
N GLY A 202 -32.14 3.61 21.06
CA GLY A 202 -31.47 2.30 21.22
C GLY A 202 -29.99 2.27 20.87
N TRP A 203 -29.46 3.32 20.23
CA TRP A 203 -28.06 3.39 19.79
C TRP A 203 -27.37 4.66 20.32
N ALA A 204 -26.06 4.59 20.53
CA ALA A 204 -25.24 5.73 20.95
C ALA A 204 -23.81 5.59 20.44
N LEU A 205 -23.18 6.71 20.05
CA LEU A 205 -21.73 6.73 19.86
C LEU A 205 -21.04 6.65 21.22
N THR A 206 -19.94 5.91 21.25
CA THR A 206 -19.02 5.83 22.38
C THR A 206 -17.59 6.00 21.86
N PRO A 207 -16.59 6.26 22.73
CA PRO A 207 -15.19 6.28 22.30
C PRO A 207 -14.72 4.96 21.64
N GLY A 208 -15.41 3.85 21.93
CA GLY A 208 -15.13 2.54 21.36
C GLY A 208 -16.00 2.19 20.15
N GLY A 209 -16.72 3.14 19.52
CA GLY A 209 -17.58 2.86 18.36
C GLY A 209 -19.07 2.97 18.66
N LEU A 210 -19.89 2.44 17.74
CA LEU A 210 -21.34 2.50 17.80
C LEU A 210 -21.89 1.42 18.73
N LYS A 211 -22.49 1.82 19.86
CA LYS A 211 -23.00 0.93 20.90
C LYS A 211 -24.53 0.80 20.88
N SER A 212 -25.03 -0.42 20.96
CA SER A 212 -26.41 -0.70 21.31
C SER A 212 -26.63 -0.55 22.82
N VAL A 213 -27.56 0.32 23.20
CA VAL A 213 -27.89 0.66 24.60
C VAL A 213 -29.22 0.06 25.08
N LYS A 214 -29.95 -0.64 24.21
CA LYS A 214 -31.20 -1.35 24.54
C LYS A 214 -31.21 -2.72 23.87
N THR A 215 -32.05 -3.60 24.40
CA THR A 215 -32.27 -4.94 23.85
C THR A 215 -33.16 -4.90 22.61
N ASN A 216 -33.02 -5.87 21.71
CA ASN A 216 -33.78 -6.00 20.45
C ASN A 216 -33.86 -4.70 19.63
N GLN A 217 -32.71 -4.09 19.33
CA GLN A 217 -32.65 -2.88 18.50
C GLN A 217 -32.12 -3.19 17.11
N GLN A 218 -32.74 -2.63 16.10
CA GLN A 218 -32.20 -2.56 14.74
C GLN A 218 -31.79 -1.13 14.42
N LEU A 219 -30.75 -0.99 13.61
CA LEU A 219 -30.29 0.26 13.02
C LEU A 219 -30.04 0.02 11.55
N LEU A 220 -30.90 0.61 10.72
CA LEU A 220 -30.75 0.57 9.28
C LEU A 220 -29.89 1.75 8.81
N SER A 221 -29.04 1.50 7.83
CA SER A 221 -28.41 2.53 7.01
C SER A 221 -29.27 2.83 5.79
N ASP A 222 -29.07 3.99 5.15
CA ASP A 222 -29.67 4.28 3.85
C ASP A 222 -28.86 3.62 2.70
N THR A 223 -27.72 2.99 3.02
CA THR A 223 -26.94 2.20 2.06
C THR A 223 -27.70 0.95 1.67
N LYS A 224 -27.97 0.84 0.37
CA LYS A 224 -28.41 -0.39 -0.27
C LYS A 224 -27.23 -1.05 -0.97
N ALA A 225 -27.26 -2.36 -1.09
CA ALA A 225 -26.33 -3.12 -1.91
C ALA A 225 -26.98 -4.44 -2.34
N GLU A 226 -26.43 -5.07 -3.39
CA GLU A 226 -26.88 -6.37 -3.92
C GLU A 226 -25.74 -7.39 -3.84
N ASP A 227 -24.68 -7.12 -4.61
CA ASP A 227 -23.43 -7.87 -4.62
C ASP A 227 -22.35 -7.06 -3.91
N PHE A 228 -22.02 -7.44 -2.68
CA PHE A 228 -21.19 -6.63 -1.80
C PHE A 228 -20.41 -7.48 -0.79
N SER A 229 -19.33 -6.90 -0.26
CA SER A 229 -18.81 -7.34 1.03
C SER A 229 -19.22 -6.35 2.11
N PHE A 230 -19.67 -6.82 3.28
CA PHE A 230 -20.02 -5.99 4.42
C PHE A 230 -19.36 -6.53 5.68
N GLU A 231 -18.51 -5.72 6.32
CA GLU A 231 -17.68 -6.13 7.44
C GLU A 231 -17.69 -5.13 8.59
N THR A 232 -17.37 -5.61 9.80
CA THR A 232 -17.20 -4.79 10.99
C THR A 232 -16.35 -5.52 12.02
N ARG A 233 -15.75 -4.75 12.93
CA ARG A 233 -15.22 -5.28 14.18
C ARG A 233 -16.29 -5.21 15.26
N LEU A 234 -16.66 -6.36 15.79
CA LEU A 234 -17.74 -6.56 16.74
C LEU A 234 -17.19 -6.84 18.14
N TYR A 235 -17.77 -6.15 19.12
CA TYR A 235 -17.39 -6.27 20.52
C TYR A 235 -18.63 -6.39 21.41
N LEU A 236 -18.79 -7.52 22.09
CA LEU A 236 -19.93 -7.81 22.96
C LEU A 236 -19.57 -7.51 24.41
N THR A 237 -20.20 -6.49 25.01
CA THR A 237 -19.80 -5.97 26.35
C THR A 237 -20.67 -6.43 27.51
N GLU A 238 -21.69 -7.24 27.23
CA GLU A 238 -22.60 -7.77 28.24
C GLU A 238 -22.78 -9.28 28.00
N PRO A 239 -22.88 -10.09 29.06
CA PRO A 239 -23.13 -11.52 28.93
C PRO A 239 -24.53 -11.76 28.36
N ASP A 240 -24.71 -12.90 27.70
CA ASP A 240 -25.94 -13.28 27.01
C ASP A 240 -26.35 -12.32 25.88
N SER A 241 -25.45 -11.46 25.40
CA SER A 241 -25.75 -10.54 24.29
C SER A 241 -25.56 -11.20 22.92
N SER A 242 -26.36 -10.76 21.95
CA SER A 242 -26.14 -11.07 20.55
C SER A 242 -26.06 -9.79 19.72
N ALA A 243 -25.41 -9.91 18.57
CA ALA A 243 -25.25 -8.83 17.60
C ALA A 243 -25.33 -9.42 16.20
N SER A 244 -25.75 -8.62 15.23
CA SER A 244 -25.89 -9.05 13.86
C SER A 244 -25.55 -7.95 12.88
N LEU A 245 -24.91 -8.35 11.80
CA LEU A 245 -24.96 -7.59 10.55
C LEU A 245 -26.23 -8.04 9.84
N ILE A 246 -27.07 -7.08 9.47
CA ILE A 246 -28.30 -7.32 8.72
C ILE A 246 -28.15 -6.78 7.30
N PHE A 247 -28.66 -7.50 6.32
CA PHE A 247 -28.47 -7.20 4.91
C PHE A 247 -29.63 -7.72 4.05
N GLY A 248 -29.75 -7.22 2.81
CA GLY A 248 -30.91 -7.50 1.95
C GLY A 248 -32.22 -7.07 2.60
N ILE A 249 -32.18 -6.04 3.44
CA ILE A 249 -33.34 -5.62 4.21
C ILE A 249 -34.30 -4.86 3.32
N ASP A 250 -35.57 -5.26 3.32
CA ASP A 250 -36.59 -4.57 2.54
C ASP A 250 -36.98 -3.22 3.16
N ALA A 251 -37.75 -2.41 2.40
CA ALA A 251 -38.18 -1.09 2.87
C ALA A 251 -39.11 -1.13 4.12
N THR A 252 -39.62 -2.30 4.50
CA THR A 252 -40.44 -2.47 5.71
C THR A 252 -39.60 -2.77 6.95
N GLY A 253 -38.36 -3.23 6.76
CA GLY A 253 -37.46 -3.65 7.83
C GLY A 253 -37.81 -5.02 8.42
N GLU A 254 -38.80 -5.73 7.86
CA GLU A 254 -39.29 -7.02 8.37
C GLU A 254 -38.76 -8.23 7.57
N GLY A 255 -38.28 -8.02 6.34
CA GLY A 255 -37.65 -9.05 5.50
C GLY A 255 -36.16 -8.81 5.27
N GLY A 256 -35.42 -9.88 4.97
CA GLY A 256 -33.98 -9.88 4.68
C GLY A 256 -33.22 -10.93 5.49
N TRP A 257 -31.93 -10.72 5.64
CA TRP A 257 -31.00 -11.70 6.20
C TRP A 257 -30.21 -11.11 7.37
N GLN A 258 -29.81 -11.96 8.30
CA GLN A 258 -28.87 -11.58 9.35
C GLN A 258 -27.79 -12.63 9.56
N VAL A 259 -26.56 -12.17 9.77
CA VAL A 259 -25.51 -12.97 10.41
C VAL A 259 -25.49 -12.61 11.87
N GLU A 260 -26.04 -13.49 12.70
CA GLU A 260 -26.11 -13.31 14.15
C GLU A 260 -24.93 -13.99 14.85
N VAL A 261 -24.21 -13.21 15.63
CA VAL A 261 -23.19 -13.65 16.59
C VAL A 261 -23.83 -13.64 17.97
N ASP A 262 -24.00 -14.84 18.54
CA ASP A 262 -24.79 -15.08 19.74
C ASP A 262 -23.90 -15.73 20.81
N GLU A 263 -23.42 -14.92 21.75
CA GLU A 263 -22.54 -15.37 22.83
C GLU A 263 -23.25 -16.38 23.73
N LYS A 264 -24.51 -16.12 24.08
CA LYS A 264 -25.31 -16.99 24.95
C LYS A 264 -25.37 -18.42 24.45
N ARG A 265 -25.56 -18.58 23.14
CA ARG A 265 -25.71 -19.88 22.51
C ARG A 265 -24.37 -20.44 22.02
N ASP A 266 -23.32 -19.62 22.05
CA ASP A 266 -22.05 -19.87 21.36
C ASP A 266 -22.29 -20.26 19.89
N LEU A 267 -23.01 -19.41 19.16
CA LEU A 267 -23.35 -19.66 17.76
C LEU A 267 -23.15 -18.42 16.89
N ILE A 268 -22.57 -18.65 15.71
CA ILE A 268 -22.68 -17.76 14.55
C ILE A 268 -23.72 -18.37 13.62
N ARG A 269 -24.70 -17.59 13.20
CA ARG A 269 -25.87 -18.09 12.45
C ARG A 269 -26.22 -17.19 11.27
N LEU A 270 -26.44 -17.80 10.11
CA LEU A 270 -27.12 -17.14 9.00
C LEU A 270 -28.63 -17.40 9.12
N VAL A 271 -29.43 -16.34 9.19
CA VAL A 271 -30.86 -16.42 9.52
C VAL A 271 -31.70 -15.60 8.55
N ASP A 272 -32.81 -16.17 8.10
CA ASP A 272 -33.93 -15.49 7.42
C ASP A 272 -34.76 -14.70 8.44
N LEU A 273 -34.82 -13.38 8.31
CA LEU A 273 -35.57 -12.51 9.22
C LEU A 273 -37.09 -12.67 9.10
N LYS A 274 -37.61 -12.95 7.91
CA LYS A 274 -39.06 -13.05 7.65
C LYS A 274 -39.64 -14.34 8.24
N GLY A 275 -38.88 -15.44 8.13
CA GLY A 275 -39.26 -16.75 8.65
C GLY A 275 -38.73 -17.07 10.05
N GLY A 276 -37.72 -16.33 10.54
CA GLY A 276 -36.95 -16.68 11.73
C GLY A 276 -36.16 -17.99 11.59
N LYS A 277 -35.95 -18.45 10.35
CA LYS A 277 -35.34 -19.75 10.03
C LYS A 277 -33.82 -19.58 10.01
N THR A 278 -33.11 -20.31 10.86
CA THR A 278 -31.67 -20.48 10.73
C THR A 278 -31.36 -21.36 9.52
N LEU A 279 -30.61 -20.83 8.56
CA LEU A 279 -30.12 -21.56 7.39
C LEU A 279 -28.90 -22.39 7.77
N GLN A 280 -27.92 -21.75 8.41
CA GLN A 280 -26.69 -22.38 8.88
C GLN A 280 -26.28 -21.83 10.24
N SER A 281 -25.55 -22.65 11.00
CA SER A 281 -25.01 -22.25 12.30
C SER A 281 -23.77 -23.05 12.66
N VAL A 282 -22.83 -22.41 13.34
CA VAL A 282 -21.61 -23.04 13.85
C VAL A 282 -21.22 -22.44 15.19
N SER A 283 -20.62 -23.25 16.06
CA SER A 283 -20.05 -22.82 17.35
C SER A 283 -18.56 -22.54 17.17
N THR A 284 -18.11 -21.40 17.70
CA THR A 284 -16.72 -20.91 17.51
C THR A 284 -16.03 -20.54 18.82
N GLY A 285 -16.69 -20.70 19.97
CA GLY A 285 -16.16 -20.31 21.27
C GLY A 285 -16.23 -18.80 21.51
N ILE A 286 -17.36 -18.20 21.14
CA ILE A 286 -17.62 -16.76 21.33
C ILE A 286 -17.55 -16.43 22.82
N GLN A 287 -16.70 -15.46 23.15
CA GLN A 287 -16.57 -14.89 24.48
C GLN A 287 -16.95 -13.41 24.43
N GLU A 288 -17.56 -12.93 25.51
CA GLU A 288 -17.68 -11.50 25.73
C GLU A 288 -16.30 -10.85 25.63
N ASP A 289 -16.32 -9.55 25.30
CA ASP A 289 -15.19 -8.66 25.53
C ASP A 289 -13.90 -9.01 24.76
N ILE A 290 -14.07 -9.77 23.69
CA ILE A 290 -13.10 -9.98 22.64
C ILE A 290 -13.61 -9.23 21.41
N LEU A 291 -12.70 -8.56 20.70
CA LEU A 291 -13.01 -7.91 19.43
C LEU A 291 -12.90 -8.94 18.31
N TYR A 292 -14.00 -9.18 17.61
CA TYR A 292 -14.04 -10.12 16.48
C TYR A 292 -14.22 -9.37 15.17
N HIS A 293 -13.52 -9.80 14.11
CA HIS A 293 -13.82 -9.38 12.75
C HIS A 293 -14.94 -10.25 12.19
N VAL A 294 -15.97 -9.63 11.62
CA VAL A 294 -17.08 -10.31 10.97
C VAL A 294 -17.22 -9.72 9.58
N LYS A 295 -17.19 -10.56 8.55
CA LYS A 295 -17.36 -10.14 7.16
C LYS A 295 -18.38 -11.02 6.46
N ILE A 296 -19.26 -10.39 5.69
CA ILE A 296 -20.22 -11.03 4.79
C ILE A 296 -19.75 -10.73 3.38
N VAL A 297 -19.80 -11.71 2.48
CA VAL A 297 -19.69 -11.52 1.03
C VAL A 297 -20.95 -12.09 0.42
N ALA A 298 -21.73 -11.23 -0.23
CA ALA A 298 -22.91 -11.59 -1.01
C ALA A 298 -22.60 -11.40 -2.50
N GLU A 299 -22.83 -12.42 -3.31
CA GLU A 299 -22.57 -12.39 -4.76
C GLU A 299 -23.58 -13.26 -5.48
N SER A 300 -24.37 -12.68 -6.38
CA SER A 300 -25.36 -13.40 -7.19
C SER A 300 -26.31 -14.28 -6.35
N GLY A 301 -26.69 -13.80 -5.17
CA GLY A 301 -27.58 -14.49 -4.23
C GLY A 301 -26.91 -15.61 -3.38
N LYS A 302 -25.60 -15.81 -3.52
CA LYS A 302 -24.78 -16.61 -2.61
C LYS A 302 -24.31 -15.76 -1.44
N VAL A 303 -24.16 -16.36 -0.26
CA VAL A 303 -23.67 -15.67 0.93
C VAL A 303 -22.55 -16.47 1.60
N HIS A 304 -21.41 -15.82 1.77
CA HIS A 304 -20.27 -16.30 2.53
C HIS A 304 -20.09 -15.45 3.78
N VAL A 305 -19.85 -16.11 4.93
CA VAL A 305 -19.60 -15.45 6.21
C VAL A 305 -18.21 -15.80 6.68
N PHE A 306 -17.39 -14.80 6.98
CA PHE A 306 -16.04 -14.92 7.49
C PHE A 306 -16.00 -14.43 8.94
N TRP A 307 -15.15 -15.06 9.75
CA TRP A 307 -15.06 -14.82 11.19
C TRP A 307 -13.61 -14.78 11.65
N GLY A 308 -13.25 -13.74 12.40
CA GLY A 308 -11.86 -13.47 12.76
C GLY A 308 -11.03 -13.20 11.51
N GLU A 309 -9.75 -13.57 11.58
CA GLU A 309 -8.80 -13.42 10.46
C GLU A 309 -8.71 -14.71 9.62
N ASP A 310 -9.69 -15.63 9.74
CA ASP A 310 -9.71 -16.86 8.96
C ASP A 310 -9.92 -16.53 7.47
N PRO A 311 -9.04 -16.99 6.55
CA PRO A 311 -9.12 -16.58 5.15
C PRO A 311 -10.24 -17.28 4.37
N GLY A 312 -10.82 -18.35 4.92
CA GLY A 312 -11.94 -19.08 4.33
C GLY A 312 -13.28 -18.71 4.96
N PRO A 313 -14.40 -18.89 4.23
CA PRO A 313 -15.71 -18.63 4.81
C PRO A 313 -16.04 -19.67 5.88
N LEU A 314 -16.44 -19.19 7.05
CA LEU A 314 -16.97 -19.97 8.15
C LEU A 314 -18.33 -20.60 7.81
N LEU A 315 -19.22 -19.84 7.15
CA LEU A 315 -20.50 -20.32 6.63
C LEU A 315 -20.62 -19.98 5.14
N THR A 316 -21.27 -20.83 4.36
CA THR A 316 -21.51 -20.59 2.93
C THR A 316 -22.85 -21.16 2.54
N ASP A 317 -23.76 -20.32 2.06
CA ASP A 317 -25.06 -20.73 1.56
C ASP A 317 -25.21 -20.31 0.09
N GLU A 318 -25.45 -21.30 -0.77
CA GLU A 318 -25.44 -21.14 -2.23
C GLU A 318 -26.77 -20.61 -2.80
N GLU A 319 -27.85 -20.59 -2.01
CA GLU A 319 -29.19 -20.25 -2.51
C GLU A 319 -29.99 -19.44 -1.47
N VAL A 320 -29.41 -18.33 -1.02
CA VAL A 320 -30.10 -17.43 -0.08
C VAL A 320 -31.23 -16.67 -0.79
N GLY A 321 -31.13 -16.44 -2.10
CA GLY A 321 -32.09 -15.68 -2.89
C GLY A 321 -31.63 -14.23 -3.04
N THR A 322 -32.55 -13.27 -3.21
CA THR A 322 -32.14 -11.87 -3.39
C THR A 322 -31.48 -11.32 -2.12
N THR A 323 -30.29 -10.76 -2.29
CA THR A 323 -29.50 -10.04 -1.28
C THR A 323 -29.59 -8.53 -1.46
N GLU A 324 -30.29 -8.06 -2.49
CA GLU A 324 -30.55 -6.64 -2.74
C GLU A 324 -31.38 -6.05 -1.60
N GLY A 325 -30.86 -5.01 -0.97
CA GLY A 325 -31.60 -4.26 0.03
C GLY A 325 -30.69 -3.44 0.93
N TYR A 326 -31.29 -2.91 1.99
CA TYR A 326 -30.59 -2.06 2.94
C TYR A 326 -29.66 -2.86 3.85
N LEU A 327 -28.54 -2.23 4.23
CA LEU A 327 -27.58 -2.77 5.19
C LEU A 327 -27.81 -2.16 6.58
N GLY A 328 -27.39 -2.86 7.62
CA GLY A 328 -27.44 -2.31 8.97
C GLY A 328 -26.97 -3.26 10.05
N PHE A 329 -27.41 -2.97 11.27
CA PHE A 329 -27.07 -3.75 12.47
C PHE A 329 -28.31 -4.10 13.26
N ALA A 330 -28.32 -5.28 13.85
CA ALA A 330 -29.26 -5.65 14.91
C ALA A 330 -28.47 -6.06 16.14
N ALA A 331 -28.93 -5.71 17.34
CA ALA A 331 -28.22 -6.10 18.54
C ALA A 331 -29.09 -6.11 19.79
N GLU A 332 -28.70 -6.98 20.71
CA GLU A 332 -29.03 -6.84 22.12
C GLU A 332 -28.23 -5.72 22.77
N LYS A 333 -28.62 -5.37 24.00
CA LYS A 333 -27.92 -4.34 24.77
C LYS A 333 -26.47 -4.81 25.02
N GLY A 334 -25.51 -3.93 24.74
CA GLY A 334 -24.10 -4.21 25.03
C GLY A 334 -23.23 -4.51 23.81
N ALA A 335 -23.80 -4.69 22.60
CA ALA A 335 -22.99 -4.82 21.38
C ALA A 335 -22.38 -3.48 20.96
N VAL A 336 -21.12 -3.51 20.50
CA VAL A 336 -20.39 -2.35 19.97
C VAL A 336 -19.81 -2.71 18.61
N PHE A 337 -20.05 -1.86 17.62
CA PHE A 337 -19.56 -2.02 16.24
C PHE A 337 -18.49 -0.96 15.94
N GLN A 338 -17.41 -1.40 15.31
CA GLN A 338 -16.26 -0.59 14.90
C GLN A 338 -15.93 -0.84 13.42
N ASP A 339 -15.35 0.16 12.76
CA ASP A 339 -14.83 0.08 11.38
C ASP A 339 -15.78 -0.62 10.40
N ALA A 340 -17.06 -0.23 10.39
CA ALA A 340 -18.04 -0.88 9.53
C ALA A 340 -17.83 -0.49 8.06
N ARG A 341 -17.57 -1.45 7.18
CA ARG A 341 -17.24 -1.19 5.77
C ARG A 341 -18.07 -2.03 4.82
N VAL A 342 -18.65 -1.39 3.82
CA VAL A 342 -19.16 -2.06 2.61
C VAL A 342 -18.16 -1.90 1.46
N SER A 343 -18.02 -2.89 0.58
CA SER A 343 -17.22 -2.78 -0.65
C SER A 343 -17.68 -1.58 -1.47
N GLY A 344 -16.76 -0.88 -2.15
CA GLY A 344 -17.09 0.38 -2.81
C GLY A 344 -15.97 0.87 -3.72
N LEU A 345 -16.13 2.10 -4.20
CA LEU A 345 -15.14 2.80 -5.02
C LEU A 345 -13.86 3.10 -4.22
N GLU A 346 -12.74 2.57 -4.67
CA GLU A 346 -11.40 2.96 -4.26
C GLU A 346 -10.93 4.16 -5.09
N GLY A 347 -10.35 5.16 -4.42
CA GLY A 347 -9.98 6.43 -5.04
C GLY A 347 -9.40 7.42 -4.03
N ASN A 348 -8.88 8.55 -4.52
CA ASN A 348 -8.47 9.70 -3.69
C ASN A 348 -9.45 10.87 -3.77
N LEU A 349 -10.52 10.72 -4.55
CA LEU A 349 -11.58 11.70 -4.66
C LEU A 349 -12.55 11.55 -3.49
N GLU A 350 -12.90 12.66 -2.87
CA GLU A 350 -13.69 12.70 -1.64
C GLU A 350 -15.06 13.34 -1.89
N GLY A 351 -15.98 13.10 -0.96
CA GLY A 351 -17.29 13.76 -0.97
C GLY A 351 -18.26 13.26 -2.05
N TRP A 352 -18.14 12.01 -2.47
CA TRP A 352 -19.02 11.42 -3.48
C TRP A 352 -20.50 11.48 -3.09
N THR A 353 -21.32 12.14 -3.90
CA THR A 353 -22.77 12.16 -3.75
C THR A 353 -23.47 11.83 -5.07
N PRO A 354 -24.55 11.02 -5.04
CA PRO A 354 -25.40 10.84 -6.21
C PRO A 354 -26.17 12.14 -6.48
N ASP A 355 -26.05 12.68 -7.68
CA ASP A 355 -26.90 13.78 -8.16
C ASP A 355 -28.20 13.21 -8.75
N ARG A 356 -28.08 12.17 -9.59
CA ARG A 356 -29.18 11.50 -10.28
C ARG A 356 -28.86 10.02 -10.55
N GLY A 357 -29.89 9.23 -10.79
CA GLY A 357 -29.79 7.79 -11.01
C GLY A 357 -29.54 7.01 -9.71
N GLU A 358 -29.49 5.69 -9.82
CA GLU A 358 -29.18 4.82 -8.69
C GLU A 358 -27.69 4.50 -8.66
N TRP A 359 -27.09 4.58 -7.47
CA TRP A 359 -25.67 4.30 -7.25
C TRP A 359 -25.52 3.42 -6.03
N LEU A 360 -25.03 2.21 -6.23
CA LEU A 360 -24.89 1.18 -5.21
C LEU A 360 -23.42 0.79 -5.03
N PRO A 361 -22.97 0.51 -3.80
CA PRO A 361 -21.71 -0.19 -3.58
C PRO A 361 -21.77 -1.58 -4.21
N HIS A 362 -20.65 -2.04 -4.77
CA HIS A 362 -20.51 -3.33 -5.44
C HIS A 362 -19.21 -4.02 -5.01
N LEU A 363 -19.11 -5.35 -5.14
CA LEU A 363 -17.87 -6.10 -4.85
C LEU A 363 -16.66 -5.57 -5.64
N GLN A 364 -16.91 -5.15 -6.87
CA GLN A 364 -15.90 -4.67 -7.80
C GLN A 364 -15.74 -3.14 -7.81
N GLY A 365 -16.45 -2.37 -6.98
CA GLY A 365 -16.37 -0.91 -6.97
C GLY A 365 -17.67 -0.22 -6.60
N VAL A 366 -18.07 0.80 -7.36
CA VAL A 366 -19.43 1.36 -7.30
C VAL A 366 -20.16 1.11 -8.62
N MET A 367 -21.39 0.61 -8.54
CA MET A 367 -22.27 0.47 -9.70
C MET A 367 -23.22 1.67 -9.81
N GLY A 368 -23.30 2.27 -10.99
CA GLY A 368 -24.33 3.23 -11.35
C GLY A 368 -25.33 2.61 -12.34
N THR A 369 -26.61 2.95 -12.21
CA THR A 369 -27.69 2.47 -13.09
C THR A 369 -28.53 3.62 -13.62
N SER A 370 -28.78 3.61 -14.93
CA SER A 370 -29.64 4.56 -15.66
C SER A 370 -30.70 3.78 -16.45
N ASP A 371 -31.94 4.26 -16.40
CA ASP A 371 -33.09 3.68 -17.12
C ASP A 371 -33.14 4.04 -18.62
N GLY A 372 -32.19 4.85 -19.10
CA GLY A 372 -32.11 5.31 -20.49
C GLY A 372 -33.00 6.52 -20.83
N GLU A 373 -33.93 6.92 -19.94
CA GLU A 373 -34.67 8.17 -20.08
C GLU A 373 -33.80 9.36 -19.65
N ASP A 374 -33.02 9.18 -18.57
CA ASP A 374 -32.13 10.19 -18.02
C ASP A 374 -30.73 9.63 -17.71
N ASN A 375 -29.75 10.53 -17.62
CA ASN A 375 -28.39 10.19 -17.18
C ASN A 375 -28.33 9.99 -15.66
N ALA A 376 -27.57 9.00 -15.21
CA ALA A 376 -27.13 8.88 -13.84
C ALA A 376 -25.83 9.66 -13.65
N PHE A 377 -25.72 10.43 -12.56
CA PHE A 377 -24.54 11.22 -12.22
C PHE A 377 -24.18 11.04 -10.75
N ARG A 378 -22.89 10.82 -10.48
CA ARG A 378 -22.30 10.85 -9.14
C ARG A 378 -21.13 11.81 -9.14
N MET A 379 -21.12 12.78 -8.24
CA MET A 379 -20.11 13.86 -8.24
C MET A 379 -19.27 13.80 -6.98
N ALA A 380 -17.96 14.00 -7.12
CA ALA A 380 -17.06 14.23 -5.99
C ALA A 380 -17.01 15.73 -5.63
N THR A 381 -16.65 16.06 -4.39
CA THR A 381 -16.40 17.46 -4.00
C THR A 381 -14.99 17.93 -4.35
N THR A 382 -14.07 17.01 -4.61
CA THR A 382 -12.70 17.31 -5.03
C THR A 382 -12.68 18.11 -6.33
N VAL A 383 -11.83 19.14 -6.40
CA VAL A 383 -11.63 20.02 -7.57
C VAL A 383 -10.21 19.87 -8.09
N GLY A 384 -10.03 19.86 -9.40
CA GLY A 384 -8.71 19.83 -10.05
C GLY A 384 -8.61 20.80 -11.23
N ASN A 385 -7.37 21.19 -11.56
CA ASN A 385 -7.01 21.97 -12.75
C ASN A 385 -6.17 21.10 -13.70
N ASP A 386 -4.87 20.93 -13.41
CA ASP A 386 -3.95 20.10 -14.19
C ASP A 386 -3.69 18.77 -13.47
N PHE A 387 -4.03 17.65 -14.09
CA PHE A 387 -4.02 16.34 -13.45
C PHE A 387 -3.89 15.19 -14.45
N ILE A 388 -3.48 14.03 -13.92
CA ILE A 388 -3.72 12.72 -14.50
C ILE A 388 -4.96 12.13 -13.82
N LEU A 389 -6.02 11.84 -14.58
CA LEU A 389 -7.22 11.16 -14.08
C LEU A 389 -7.22 9.72 -14.59
N GLU A 390 -7.21 8.76 -13.68
CA GLU A 390 -7.26 7.33 -13.97
C GLU A 390 -8.57 6.73 -13.46
N GLY A 391 -9.07 5.68 -14.11
CA GLY A 391 -10.21 4.90 -13.61
C GLY A 391 -10.43 3.62 -14.40
N ASP A 392 -10.96 2.61 -13.71
CA ASP A 392 -11.42 1.36 -14.32
C ASP A 392 -12.93 1.43 -14.51
N VAL A 393 -13.40 1.08 -15.70
CA VAL A 393 -14.80 1.20 -16.12
C VAL A 393 -15.27 -0.13 -16.69
N THR A 394 -16.34 -0.69 -16.12
CA THR A 394 -16.94 -1.95 -16.59
C THR A 394 -18.42 -1.73 -16.90
N ILE A 395 -18.79 -1.68 -18.18
CA ILE A 395 -20.21 -1.70 -18.58
C ILE A 395 -20.72 -3.13 -18.37
N GLN A 396 -21.86 -3.33 -17.71
CA GLN A 396 -22.37 -4.67 -17.40
C GLN A 396 -22.79 -5.46 -18.65
N ASP A 397 -22.67 -6.78 -18.63
CA ASP A 397 -22.97 -7.68 -19.76
C ASP A 397 -24.40 -7.52 -20.31
N ASP A 398 -25.36 -7.28 -19.40
CA ASP A 398 -26.77 -7.07 -19.72
C ASP A 398 -27.08 -5.67 -20.26
N SER A 399 -26.08 -4.79 -20.28
CA SER A 399 -26.18 -3.37 -20.61
C SER A 399 -25.53 -3.08 -21.97
N SER A 400 -25.85 -3.89 -22.99
CA SER A 400 -25.18 -3.80 -24.31
C SER A 400 -25.38 -2.47 -25.05
N TYR A 401 -26.33 -1.62 -24.64
CA TYR A 401 -26.55 -0.25 -25.15
C TYR A 401 -26.20 0.83 -24.13
N GLY A 402 -25.60 0.43 -23.00
CA GLY A 402 -25.20 1.31 -21.93
C GLY A 402 -23.89 2.01 -22.26
N THR A 403 -23.72 3.20 -21.71
CA THR A 403 -22.45 3.93 -21.75
C THR A 403 -22.06 4.35 -20.34
N ALA A 404 -20.77 4.47 -20.12
CA ALA A 404 -20.19 4.90 -18.85
C ALA A 404 -19.22 6.06 -19.09
N GLY A 405 -19.08 6.98 -18.15
CA GLY A 405 -18.15 8.10 -18.34
C GLY A 405 -17.52 8.67 -17.09
N LEU A 406 -16.32 9.22 -17.27
CA LEU A 406 -15.60 10.01 -16.28
C LEU A 406 -15.77 11.50 -16.57
N ILE A 407 -16.20 12.25 -15.56
CA ILE A 407 -16.44 13.70 -15.62
C ILE A 407 -15.29 14.42 -14.94
N PHE A 408 -14.86 15.54 -15.53
CA PHE A 408 -13.81 16.38 -14.96
C PHE A 408 -13.97 17.85 -15.33
N ARG A 409 -13.32 18.72 -14.53
CA ARG A 409 -13.45 20.18 -14.62
C ARG A 409 -14.91 20.64 -14.67
N SER A 410 -15.76 20.01 -13.85
CA SER A 410 -17.21 20.21 -13.87
C SER A 410 -17.73 21.06 -12.71
N ASP A 411 -18.70 21.94 -12.99
CA ASP A 411 -19.49 22.62 -11.95
C ASP A 411 -20.76 21.83 -11.57
N GLY A 412 -20.99 20.68 -12.20
CA GLY A 412 -22.19 19.85 -12.09
C GLY A 412 -23.14 19.99 -13.27
N ALA A 413 -23.13 21.12 -13.99
CA ALA A 413 -23.96 21.37 -15.17
C ALA A 413 -23.15 21.53 -16.46
N SER A 414 -21.90 22.00 -16.35
CA SER A 414 -20.94 22.21 -17.44
C SER A 414 -19.60 21.58 -17.06
N GLY A 415 -18.83 21.12 -18.03
CA GLY A 415 -17.54 20.46 -17.82
C GLY A 415 -17.23 19.51 -18.97
N TYR A 416 -16.21 18.67 -18.79
CA TYR A 416 -15.88 17.62 -19.75
C TYR A 416 -16.37 16.25 -19.27
N MET A 417 -16.70 15.38 -20.21
CA MET A 417 -16.97 13.97 -19.95
C MET A 417 -16.27 13.11 -21.00
N LEU A 418 -15.50 12.12 -20.54
CA LEU A 418 -15.03 11.02 -21.36
C LEU A 418 -16.02 9.87 -21.25
N GLN A 419 -16.62 9.48 -22.37
CA GLN A 419 -17.61 8.42 -22.47
C GLN A 419 -17.03 7.19 -23.16
N VAL A 420 -17.28 6.03 -22.57
CA VAL A 420 -17.00 4.68 -23.09
C VAL A 420 -18.32 4.08 -23.56
N ASP A 421 -18.39 3.70 -24.83
CA ASP A 421 -19.60 3.26 -25.52
C ASP A 421 -19.31 1.96 -26.31
N PRO A 422 -19.53 0.78 -25.69
CA PRO A 422 -19.27 -0.50 -26.34
C PRO A 422 -20.22 -0.79 -27.49
N ASN A 423 -21.44 -0.26 -27.49
CA ASN A 423 -22.38 -0.44 -28.60
C ASN A 423 -21.87 0.16 -29.92
N LEU A 424 -21.08 1.23 -29.84
CA LEU A 424 -20.50 1.90 -31.00
C LEU A 424 -18.99 1.68 -31.14
N ASP A 425 -18.39 0.82 -30.31
CA ASP A 425 -16.94 0.63 -30.23
C ASP A 425 -16.21 1.98 -30.16
N ARG A 426 -16.67 2.84 -29.26
CA ARG A 426 -16.32 4.26 -29.27
C ARG A 426 -15.91 4.80 -27.91
N ILE A 427 -14.82 5.55 -27.93
CA ILE A 427 -14.41 6.47 -26.87
C ILE A 427 -14.71 7.89 -27.34
N ARG A 428 -15.44 8.67 -26.56
CA ARG A 428 -15.90 10.02 -26.93
C ARG A 428 -15.61 11.01 -25.81
N LEU A 429 -14.82 12.04 -26.10
CA LEU A 429 -14.65 13.20 -25.22
C LEU A 429 -15.63 14.29 -25.64
N LEU A 430 -16.43 14.79 -24.70
CA LEU A 430 -17.45 15.80 -24.97
C LEU A 430 -17.54 16.90 -23.90
N ASP A 431 -18.14 18.03 -24.29
CA ASP A 431 -18.59 19.12 -23.41
C ASP A 431 -20.01 18.82 -22.91
N LEU A 432 -20.17 18.71 -21.59
CA LEU A 432 -21.44 18.40 -20.93
C LEU A 432 -22.55 19.42 -21.18
N LYS A 433 -22.23 20.71 -21.31
CA LYS A 433 -23.24 21.78 -21.39
C LYS A 433 -24.04 21.74 -22.69
N GLY A 434 -23.38 21.33 -23.77
CA GLY A 434 -23.93 21.34 -25.13
C GLY A 434 -23.89 20.01 -25.86
N ASP A 435 -23.42 18.94 -25.21
CA ASP A 435 -23.13 17.63 -25.82
C ASP A 435 -22.27 17.75 -27.10
N ARG A 436 -21.33 18.71 -27.09
CA ARG A 436 -20.41 18.91 -28.22
C ARG A 436 -19.28 17.89 -28.13
N THR A 437 -19.14 17.04 -29.14
CA THR A 437 -17.95 16.17 -29.27
C THR A 437 -16.71 17.01 -29.50
N ILE A 438 -15.69 16.80 -28.67
CA ILE A 438 -14.38 17.45 -28.76
C ILE A 438 -13.41 16.53 -29.49
N GLY A 439 -13.44 15.24 -29.14
CA GLY A 439 -12.69 14.19 -29.81
C GLY A 439 -13.41 12.84 -29.71
N GLU A 440 -13.16 11.96 -30.66
CA GLU A 440 -13.69 10.59 -30.63
C GLU A 440 -12.68 9.62 -31.27
N SER A 441 -12.73 8.37 -30.84
CA SER A 441 -11.86 7.30 -31.31
C SER A 441 -12.61 5.98 -31.33
N LYS A 442 -12.24 5.10 -32.26
CA LYS A 442 -12.75 3.73 -32.29
C LYS A 442 -11.86 2.81 -31.47
N ARG A 443 -12.49 1.98 -30.64
CA ARG A 443 -11.84 0.95 -29.80
C ARG A 443 -12.76 -0.25 -29.72
N GLU A 444 -12.21 -1.45 -29.84
CA GLU A 444 -12.97 -2.67 -29.57
C GLU A 444 -13.27 -2.71 -28.07
N LEU A 445 -14.55 -2.67 -27.73
CA LEU A 445 -15.04 -2.57 -26.36
C LEU A 445 -16.12 -3.63 -26.16
N SER A 446 -16.11 -4.32 -25.02
CA SER A 446 -17.09 -5.36 -24.74
C SER A 446 -17.83 -5.07 -23.44
N PRO A 447 -19.16 -5.23 -23.38
CA PRO A 447 -19.85 -5.38 -22.10
C PRO A 447 -19.23 -6.54 -21.29
N GLY A 448 -19.29 -6.43 -19.96
CA GLY A 448 -18.66 -7.34 -19.01
C GLY A 448 -17.15 -7.17 -18.83
N GLN A 449 -16.48 -6.54 -19.79
CA GLN A 449 -15.04 -6.28 -19.72
C GLN A 449 -14.73 -4.99 -18.95
N THR A 450 -13.71 -5.06 -18.10
CA THR A 450 -13.14 -3.87 -17.45
C THR A 450 -12.16 -3.19 -18.40
N HIS A 451 -12.39 -1.90 -18.65
CA HIS A 451 -11.52 -1.05 -19.45
C HIS A 451 -10.81 -0.04 -18.54
N HIS A 452 -9.49 0.08 -18.69
CA HIS A 452 -8.70 1.07 -17.96
C HIS A 452 -8.60 2.36 -18.77
N VAL A 453 -8.92 3.50 -18.19
CA VAL A 453 -8.80 4.81 -18.84
C VAL A 453 -7.87 5.72 -18.06
N GLU A 454 -7.02 6.46 -18.79
CA GLU A 454 -6.08 7.44 -18.26
C GLU A 454 -6.16 8.73 -19.06
N LEU A 455 -6.39 9.86 -18.39
CA LEU A 455 -6.52 11.18 -19.01
C LEU A 455 -5.39 12.09 -18.52
N HIS A 456 -4.56 12.59 -19.44
CA HIS A 456 -3.56 13.63 -19.16
C HIS A 456 -4.16 14.99 -19.51
N VAL A 457 -4.51 15.77 -18.49
CA VAL A 457 -5.17 17.07 -18.64
C VAL A 457 -4.23 18.17 -18.14
N VAL A 458 -3.66 18.95 -19.07
CA VAL A 458 -2.66 19.99 -18.75
C VAL A 458 -2.96 21.26 -19.54
N GLY A 459 -3.28 22.35 -18.84
CA GLY A 459 -3.75 23.58 -19.45
C GLY A 459 -5.01 23.32 -20.28
N ALA A 460 -4.95 23.57 -21.58
CA ALA A 460 -6.03 23.24 -22.52
C ALA A 460 -5.84 21.87 -23.22
N SER A 461 -4.69 21.21 -23.03
CA SER A 461 -4.39 19.92 -23.65
C SER A 461 -5.09 18.80 -22.90
N ILE A 462 -5.73 17.88 -23.64
CA ILE A 462 -6.40 16.70 -23.11
C ILE A 462 -5.99 15.51 -23.97
N LYS A 463 -5.27 14.56 -23.36
CA LYS A 463 -4.93 13.28 -23.98
C LYS A 463 -5.63 12.15 -23.24
N VAL A 464 -6.14 11.17 -23.98
CA VAL A 464 -6.88 10.03 -23.45
C VAL A 464 -6.24 8.74 -23.91
N TYR A 465 -5.85 7.90 -22.96
CA TYR A 465 -5.34 6.55 -23.16
C TYR A 465 -6.39 5.56 -22.64
N VAL A 466 -6.52 4.43 -23.32
CA VAL A 466 -7.49 3.37 -22.98
C VAL A 466 -6.77 2.03 -23.12
N ASP A 467 -6.99 1.11 -22.20
CA ASP A 467 -6.48 -0.28 -22.21
C ASP A 467 -4.99 -0.40 -22.52
N GLY A 468 -4.19 0.46 -21.90
CA GLY A 468 -2.73 0.37 -21.92
C GLY A 468 -2.07 0.69 -23.26
N TYR A 469 -2.83 1.09 -24.30
CA TYR A 469 -2.23 1.45 -25.58
C TYR A 469 -1.32 2.68 -25.44
N GLU A 470 -0.14 2.60 -26.06
CA GLU A 470 0.88 3.64 -25.98
C GLU A 470 0.41 4.97 -26.60
N GLU A 471 -0.19 4.92 -27.79
CA GLU A 471 -0.69 6.11 -28.48
C GLU A 471 -2.05 6.56 -27.91
N PRO A 472 -2.23 7.88 -27.65
CA PRO A 472 -3.49 8.38 -27.13
C PRO A 472 -4.63 8.10 -28.12
N ALA A 473 -5.72 7.55 -27.61
CA ALA A 473 -6.96 7.37 -28.37
C ALA A 473 -7.52 8.72 -28.82
N ILE A 474 -7.38 9.77 -28.00
CA ILE A 474 -7.78 11.15 -28.29
C ILE A 474 -6.65 12.09 -27.83
N ASP A 475 -6.24 13.02 -28.69
CA ASP A 475 -5.31 14.12 -28.37
C ASP A 475 -5.87 15.43 -28.93
N VAL A 476 -6.32 16.32 -28.04
CA VAL A 476 -7.02 17.56 -28.39
C VAL A 476 -6.62 18.73 -27.51
N VAL A 477 -6.88 19.95 -27.99
CA VAL A 477 -6.71 21.19 -27.23
C VAL A 477 -8.04 21.93 -27.15
N ASP A 478 -8.60 22.04 -25.94
CA ASP A 478 -9.85 22.77 -25.68
C ASP A 478 -9.76 23.63 -24.39
N PRO A 479 -9.86 24.97 -24.48
CA PRO A 479 -9.69 25.88 -23.34
C PRO A 479 -11.00 26.20 -22.60
N ALA A 480 -12.11 25.51 -22.89
CA ALA A 480 -13.43 25.88 -22.34
C ALA A 480 -13.50 25.83 -20.81
N TYR A 481 -12.84 24.84 -20.20
CA TYR A 481 -12.79 24.67 -18.75
C TYR A 481 -11.35 24.47 -18.30
N SER A 482 -10.91 25.26 -17.31
CA SER A 482 -9.58 25.16 -16.70
C SER A 482 -9.60 24.46 -15.35
N GLU A 483 -10.71 24.46 -14.62
CA GLU A 483 -10.80 23.84 -13.29
C GLU A 483 -12.22 23.35 -13.02
N GLY A 484 -12.38 22.43 -12.07
CA GLY A 484 -13.69 22.02 -11.57
C GLY A 484 -13.66 20.62 -10.95
N ARG A 485 -14.84 20.12 -10.60
CA ARG A 485 -15.04 18.85 -9.91
C ARG A 485 -14.93 17.65 -10.84
N PHE A 486 -14.74 16.48 -10.21
CA PHE A 486 -14.76 15.17 -10.84
C PHE A 486 -16.11 14.47 -10.64
N GLY A 487 -16.44 13.53 -11.53
CA GLY A 487 -17.69 12.78 -11.43
C GLY A 487 -17.70 11.50 -12.27
N LEU A 488 -18.78 10.75 -12.15
CA LEU A 488 -19.07 9.52 -12.89
C LEU A 488 -20.44 9.67 -13.57
N ASN A 489 -20.59 9.02 -14.73
CA ASN A 489 -21.83 9.01 -15.50
C ASN A 489 -22.17 7.61 -15.98
N VAL A 490 -23.45 7.26 -15.95
CA VAL A 490 -24.00 6.09 -16.65
C VAL A 490 -25.23 6.52 -17.44
N TYR A 491 -25.39 5.96 -18.63
CA TYR A 491 -26.57 6.15 -19.47
C TYR A 491 -27.04 4.83 -20.07
N ASN A 492 -28.35 4.57 -20.00
CA ASN A 492 -29.05 3.47 -20.70
C ASN A 492 -28.53 2.07 -20.36
N GLY A 493 -28.29 1.81 -19.07
CA GLY A 493 -27.77 0.55 -18.54
C GLY A 493 -27.07 0.75 -17.20
N SER A 494 -26.23 -0.22 -16.85
CA SER A 494 -25.45 -0.23 -15.62
C SER A 494 -23.95 -0.31 -15.91
N ALA A 495 -23.15 0.35 -15.07
CA ALA A 495 -21.70 0.27 -15.15
C ALA A 495 -21.04 0.37 -13.77
N ILE A 496 -19.93 -0.33 -13.60
CA ILE A 496 -19.11 -0.33 -12.39
C ILE A 496 -17.87 0.54 -12.63
N PHE A 497 -17.54 1.34 -11.63
CA PHE A 497 -16.32 2.15 -11.58
C PHE A 497 -15.45 1.73 -10.41
N GLN A 498 -14.15 1.62 -10.64
CA GLN A 498 -13.17 1.27 -9.63
C GLN A 498 -11.84 2.02 -9.86
N HIS A 499 -11.02 2.14 -8.81
CA HIS A 499 -9.70 2.75 -8.87
C HIS A 499 -9.70 4.15 -9.52
N VAL A 500 -10.65 5.00 -9.15
CA VAL A 500 -10.79 6.35 -9.75
C VAL A 500 -9.95 7.35 -8.97
N TYR A 501 -8.90 7.87 -9.61
CA TYR A 501 -7.95 8.75 -8.97
C TYR A 501 -7.60 9.95 -9.85
N ALA A 502 -7.50 11.13 -9.25
CA ALA A 502 -6.92 12.30 -9.91
C ALA A 502 -5.65 12.72 -9.17
N THR A 503 -4.50 12.64 -9.84
CA THR A 503 -3.21 13.08 -9.30
C THR A 503 -2.81 14.38 -10.00
N PRO A 504 -2.44 15.46 -9.28
CA PRO A 504 -1.92 16.66 -9.92
C PRO A 504 -0.78 16.32 -10.88
N HIS A 505 -0.79 16.89 -12.09
CA HIS A 505 0.16 16.49 -13.14
C HIS A 505 1.63 16.68 -12.70
N GLU A 506 1.90 17.74 -11.95
CA GLU A 506 3.24 18.01 -11.41
C GLU A 506 3.70 16.97 -10.37
N GLU A 507 2.75 16.35 -9.64
CA GLU A 507 2.98 15.36 -8.59
C GLU A 507 3.02 13.90 -9.11
N TYR A 508 2.48 13.63 -10.31
CA TYR A 508 2.44 12.28 -10.87
C TYR A 508 3.86 11.71 -11.09
N TYR A 509 4.18 10.60 -10.39
CA TYR A 509 5.50 9.95 -10.36
C TYR A 509 6.67 10.90 -10.02
N SER A 510 6.45 11.84 -9.10
CA SER A 510 7.50 12.75 -8.61
C SER A 510 7.79 12.64 -7.13
N GLU A 511 7.29 11.59 -6.46
CA GLU A 511 7.58 11.32 -5.06
C GLU A 511 9.08 11.12 -4.85
N LEU A 512 9.58 11.37 -3.63
CA LEU A 512 10.95 11.03 -3.27
C LEU A 512 11.21 9.54 -3.56
N TYR A 513 12.41 9.23 -4.02
CA TYR A 513 12.84 7.88 -4.42
C TYR A 513 12.16 7.31 -5.68
N ARG A 514 11.11 7.92 -6.23
CA ARG A 514 10.40 7.37 -7.39
C ARG A 514 11.33 7.20 -8.61
N PRO A 515 11.51 5.98 -9.13
CA PRO A 515 12.24 5.75 -10.37
C PRO A 515 11.56 6.46 -11.54
N GLN A 516 12.35 7.01 -12.45
CA GLN A 516 11.90 7.78 -13.61
C GLN A 516 11.88 6.96 -14.89
N TYR A 517 12.53 5.79 -14.92
CA TYR A 517 12.54 4.88 -16.06
C TYR A 517 12.53 3.37 -15.69
N HIS A 518 12.46 3.01 -14.41
CA HIS A 518 12.17 1.64 -13.98
C HIS A 518 10.68 1.46 -13.71
N TYR A 519 10.11 0.30 -14.06
CA TYR A 519 8.70 0.05 -13.76
C TYR A 519 8.44 0.03 -12.24
N THR A 520 7.45 0.81 -11.82
CA THR A 520 6.81 0.74 -10.50
C THR A 520 5.30 0.84 -10.70
N GLN A 521 4.51 0.29 -9.78
CA GLN A 521 3.10 0.66 -9.72
C GLN A 521 2.99 2.14 -9.30
N ALA A 522 1.98 2.85 -9.83
CA ALA A 522 1.68 4.21 -9.37
C ALA A 522 1.43 4.23 -7.85
N ARG A 523 0.84 3.15 -7.32
CA ARG A 523 0.42 2.95 -5.94
C ARG A 523 0.38 1.44 -5.66
N GLY A 524 0.66 1.03 -4.42
CA GLY A 524 0.67 -0.38 -4.04
C GLY A 524 2.02 -1.06 -4.26
N TYR A 525 2.02 -2.38 -4.43
CA TYR A 525 3.22 -3.20 -4.37
C TYR A 525 3.61 -3.77 -5.74
N ALA A 526 4.89 -3.76 -6.08
CA ALA A 526 5.43 -4.55 -7.17
C ALA A 526 6.48 -5.52 -6.63
N SER A 527 6.33 -6.81 -6.94
CA SER A 527 7.31 -7.85 -6.58
C SER A 527 7.68 -8.70 -7.78
N ASP A 528 7.63 -10.03 -7.71
CA ASP A 528 8.11 -10.90 -8.78
C ASP A 528 7.47 -10.54 -10.13
N PRO A 529 8.26 -10.33 -11.21
CA PRO A 529 7.69 -10.31 -12.54
C PRO A 529 7.09 -11.69 -12.84
N ASN A 530 5.97 -11.70 -13.54
CA ASN A 530 5.21 -12.87 -13.92
C ASN A 530 4.85 -12.78 -15.40
N GLY A 531 4.57 -13.92 -16.03
CA GLY A 531 3.92 -13.92 -17.33
C GLY A 531 4.62 -13.12 -18.44
N LEU A 532 5.94 -12.87 -18.35
CA LEU A 532 6.65 -12.04 -19.31
C LEU A 532 6.52 -12.65 -20.71
N VAL A 533 5.76 -12.01 -21.60
CA VAL A 533 5.45 -12.51 -22.94
C VAL A 533 5.34 -11.35 -23.91
N TYR A 534 5.84 -11.53 -25.12
CA TYR A 534 5.59 -10.62 -26.23
C TYR A 534 4.41 -11.11 -27.06
N TYR A 535 3.42 -10.26 -27.30
CA TYR A 535 2.28 -10.60 -28.15
C TYR A 535 1.80 -9.39 -28.95
N LYS A 536 1.62 -9.59 -30.25
CA LYS A 536 1.01 -8.60 -31.18
C LYS A 536 1.55 -7.16 -31.10
N GLY A 537 2.85 -6.99 -30.85
CA GLY A 537 3.48 -5.66 -30.80
C GLY A 537 3.81 -5.18 -29.40
N GLU A 538 3.36 -5.89 -28.37
CA GLU A 538 3.48 -5.47 -26.98
C GLU A 538 4.24 -6.49 -26.14
N TYR A 539 5.09 -5.98 -25.26
CA TYR A 539 5.65 -6.69 -24.13
C TYR A 539 4.68 -6.60 -22.96
N HIS A 540 4.26 -7.74 -22.44
CA HIS A 540 3.40 -7.84 -21.26
C HIS A 540 4.25 -8.08 -20.03
N LEU A 541 4.13 -7.19 -19.05
CA LEU A 541 4.65 -7.36 -17.70
C LEU A 541 3.48 -7.65 -16.77
N PHE A 542 3.33 -8.92 -16.38
CA PHE A 542 2.55 -9.23 -15.19
C PHE A 542 3.47 -9.19 -13.99
N HIS A 543 2.94 -8.94 -12.81
CA HIS A 543 3.73 -9.08 -11.59
C HIS A 543 2.85 -9.31 -10.37
N GLN A 544 3.47 -9.81 -9.33
CA GLN A 544 2.83 -10.02 -8.04
C GLN A 544 2.40 -8.71 -7.37
N ASP A 545 1.14 -8.68 -6.95
CA ASP A 545 0.54 -7.67 -6.07
C ASP A 545 -0.37 -8.35 -5.04
N GLY A 546 0.21 -8.73 -3.88
CA GLY A 546 -0.53 -9.36 -2.79
C GLY A 546 -1.18 -10.70 -3.17
N GLY A 547 -0.52 -11.51 -4.01
CA GLY A 547 -1.06 -12.78 -4.49
C GLY A 547 -2.08 -12.65 -5.62
N LYS A 548 -2.06 -11.53 -6.34
CA LYS A 548 -2.75 -11.29 -7.60
C LYS A 548 -1.70 -10.98 -8.67
N TRP A 549 -2.04 -11.17 -9.95
CA TRP A 549 -1.22 -10.68 -11.05
C TRP A 549 -1.72 -9.31 -11.49
N ALA A 550 -1.00 -8.26 -11.11
CA ALA A 550 -1.11 -6.95 -11.73
C ALA A 550 -0.49 -6.98 -13.13
N HIS A 551 -0.86 -6.02 -13.99
CA HIS A 551 -0.51 -6.06 -15.42
C HIS A 551 -0.14 -4.67 -15.94
N ALA A 552 0.93 -4.63 -16.74
CA ALA A 552 1.28 -3.51 -17.58
C ALA A 552 1.74 -3.99 -18.97
N VAL A 553 1.64 -3.12 -19.96
CA VAL A 553 2.13 -3.35 -21.33
C VAL A 553 3.07 -2.23 -21.75
N SER A 554 3.99 -2.55 -22.66
CA SER A 554 4.87 -1.59 -23.30
C SER A 554 5.21 -2.08 -24.71
N THR A 555 5.44 -1.17 -25.66
CA THR A 555 5.91 -1.51 -27.01
C THR A 555 7.44 -1.50 -27.11
N ASP A 556 8.13 -0.92 -26.11
CA ASP A 556 9.56 -0.63 -26.13
C ASP A 556 10.29 -1.05 -24.84
N LEU A 557 9.60 -1.74 -23.93
CA LEU A 557 10.07 -2.18 -22.60
C LEU A 557 10.42 -1.04 -21.62
N VAL A 558 10.15 0.21 -21.98
CA VAL A 558 10.53 1.41 -21.22
C VAL A 558 9.28 2.19 -20.80
N HIS A 559 8.39 2.50 -21.74
CA HIS A 559 7.16 3.23 -21.50
C HIS A 559 6.02 2.27 -21.15
N TRP A 560 5.91 1.94 -19.86
CA TRP A 560 4.90 1.01 -19.36
C TRP A 560 3.56 1.69 -19.09
N LYS A 561 2.49 1.05 -19.55
CA LYS A 561 1.10 1.45 -19.30
C LYS A 561 0.39 0.41 -18.47
N ARG A 562 -0.24 0.85 -17.39
CA ARG A 562 -0.97 -0.01 -16.46
C ARG A 562 -2.25 -0.54 -17.10
N LEU A 563 -2.61 -1.76 -16.74
CA LEU A 563 -3.87 -2.41 -17.04
C LEU A 563 -4.56 -2.86 -15.74
N PRO A 564 -5.85 -3.26 -15.79
CA PRO A 564 -6.52 -3.86 -14.65
C PRO A 564 -5.79 -5.12 -14.16
N ILE A 565 -6.12 -5.57 -12.94
CA ILE A 565 -5.62 -6.85 -12.43
C ILE A 565 -5.99 -7.97 -13.42
N ALA A 566 -4.99 -8.69 -13.91
CA ALA A 566 -5.15 -9.76 -14.87
C ALA A 566 -5.68 -11.04 -14.23
N ILE A 567 -5.05 -11.48 -13.13
CA ILE A 567 -5.45 -12.68 -12.40
C ILE A 567 -5.72 -12.32 -10.94
N PRO A 568 -7.00 -12.21 -10.52
CA PRO A 568 -7.35 -11.94 -9.13
C PRO A 568 -7.21 -13.20 -8.26
N TRP A 569 -7.44 -13.04 -6.95
CA TRP A 569 -7.72 -14.20 -6.08
C TRP A 569 -8.94 -14.95 -6.61
N ASN A 570 -8.93 -16.27 -6.45
CA ASN A 570 -10.02 -17.14 -6.89
C ASN A 570 -10.34 -18.18 -5.81
N GLU A 571 -11.28 -19.07 -6.09
CA GLU A 571 -11.73 -20.11 -5.16
C GLU A 571 -10.60 -21.06 -4.69
N MET A 572 -9.54 -21.24 -5.50
CA MET A 572 -8.39 -22.04 -5.08
C MET A 572 -7.48 -21.27 -4.11
N GLY A 573 -7.44 -19.94 -4.18
CA GLY A 573 -6.67 -19.07 -3.28
C GLY A 573 -6.02 -17.90 -4.03
N HIS A 574 -4.85 -17.48 -3.53
CA HIS A 574 -3.98 -16.52 -4.19
C HIS A 574 -3.46 -17.09 -5.51
N ALA A 575 -3.21 -16.21 -6.48
CA ALA A 575 -2.47 -16.49 -7.70
C ALA A 575 -1.03 -16.00 -7.55
N TRP A 576 -0.13 -16.94 -7.23
CA TRP A 576 1.30 -16.74 -7.11
C TRP A 576 2.04 -16.85 -8.46
N SER A 577 3.36 -16.68 -8.43
CA SER A 577 4.23 -16.47 -9.57
C SER A 577 4.14 -17.61 -10.60
N GLY A 578 4.49 -17.27 -11.83
CA GLY A 578 4.43 -18.17 -12.98
C GLY A 578 4.66 -17.45 -14.31
N SER A 579 4.31 -18.09 -15.42
CA SER A 579 4.67 -17.66 -16.78
C SER A 579 3.48 -17.65 -17.74
N ALA A 580 3.68 -17.02 -18.90
CA ALA A 580 2.70 -16.97 -19.97
C ALA A 580 3.38 -17.33 -21.30
N VAL A 581 2.61 -17.90 -22.22
CA VAL A 581 3.04 -18.26 -23.58
C VAL A 581 1.90 -18.01 -24.56
N ILE A 582 2.24 -17.92 -25.84
CA ILE A 582 1.27 -17.81 -26.92
C ILE A 582 0.99 -19.18 -27.54
N ASP A 583 -0.27 -19.60 -27.50
CA ASP A 583 -0.74 -20.78 -28.21
C ASP A 583 -1.10 -20.40 -29.65
N HIS A 584 -0.08 -20.33 -30.51
CA HIS A 584 -0.21 -19.92 -31.91
C HIS A 584 -1.10 -20.85 -32.74
N ASP A 585 -1.08 -22.15 -32.44
CA ASP A 585 -1.72 -23.19 -33.24
C ASP A 585 -3.01 -23.73 -32.60
N ASN A 586 -3.48 -23.10 -31.52
CA ASN A 586 -4.58 -23.60 -30.69
C ASN A 586 -4.37 -25.06 -30.26
N SER A 587 -3.14 -25.43 -29.90
CA SER A 587 -2.78 -26.76 -29.42
C SER A 587 -3.57 -27.14 -28.17
N SER A 588 -3.98 -26.14 -27.38
CA SER A 588 -4.82 -26.29 -26.19
C SER A 588 -6.30 -26.55 -26.49
N GLY A 589 -6.81 -26.12 -27.65
CA GLY A 589 -8.23 -26.12 -27.95
C GLY A 589 -9.05 -25.07 -27.18
N LEU A 590 -8.41 -24.11 -26.48
CA LEU A 590 -9.09 -23.06 -25.71
C LEU A 590 -9.57 -21.89 -26.57
N PHE A 591 -9.03 -21.77 -27.78
CA PHE A 591 -9.34 -20.71 -28.73
C PHE A 591 -10.27 -21.23 -29.84
N PRO A 592 -10.92 -20.35 -30.63
CA PRO A 592 -11.65 -20.78 -31.83
C PRO A 592 -10.77 -21.65 -32.77
N GLU A 593 -11.37 -22.48 -33.64
CA GLU A 593 -10.66 -23.52 -34.44
C GLU A 593 -9.50 -22.99 -35.33
N GLN A 594 -9.37 -21.68 -35.54
CA GLN A 594 -8.25 -21.00 -36.21
C GLN A 594 -7.69 -19.82 -35.40
N GLY A 595 -7.96 -19.77 -34.10
CA GLY A 595 -7.58 -18.69 -33.21
C GLY A 595 -6.22 -18.94 -32.55
N SER A 596 -5.62 -17.87 -32.03
CA SER A 596 -4.47 -17.90 -31.13
C SER A 596 -4.79 -17.06 -29.90
N GLY A 597 -4.09 -17.32 -28.79
CA GLY A 597 -4.21 -16.47 -27.62
C GLY A 597 -3.17 -16.79 -26.57
N MET A 598 -3.28 -16.07 -25.46
CA MET A 598 -2.32 -16.14 -24.37
C MET A 598 -2.79 -17.16 -23.34
N ILE A 599 -1.87 -17.99 -22.85
CA ILE A 599 -2.10 -18.90 -21.73
C ILE A 599 -1.13 -18.54 -20.62
N ALA A 600 -1.66 -18.32 -19.41
CA ALA A 600 -0.90 -18.09 -18.20
C ALA A 600 -0.98 -19.32 -17.29
N TYR A 601 0.18 -19.72 -16.76
CA TYR A 601 0.33 -20.72 -15.73
C TYR A 601 0.75 -20.02 -14.45
N TYR A 602 0.01 -20.24 -13.38
CA TYR A 602 0.26 -19.60 -12.10
C TYR A 602 0.25 -20.65 -10.99
N THR A 603 0.91 -20.35 -9.89
CA THR A 603 0.80 -21.18 -8.69
C THR A 603 -0.43 -20.74 -7.91
N SER A 604 -1.36 -21.64 -7.59
CA SER A 604 -2.39 -21.35 -6.60
C SER A 604 -1.85 -21.60 -5.19
N PHE A 605 -2.07 -20.66 -4.27
CA PHE A 605 -1.73 -20.80 -2.85
C PHE A 605 -2.93 -20.43 -1.97
N ASN A 606 -3.36 -21.33 -1.11
CA ASN A 606 -4.45 -21.12 -0.18
C ASN A 606 -3.94 -20.96 1.27
N PRO A 607 -3.90 -19.75 1.84
CA PRO A 607 -3.39 -19.52 3.19
C PRO A 607 -4.14 -20.30 4.28
N SER A 608 -5.38 -20.70 4.03
CA SER A 608 -6.22 -21.48 4.97
C SER A 608 -5.90 -22.97 4.96
N LYS A 609 -5.10 -23.47 4.02
CA LYS A 609 -4.77 -24.89 3.88
C LYS A 609 -3.37 -25.19 4.43
N PRO A 610 -3.13 -26.42 4.92
CA PRO A 610 -1.80 -26.83 5.37
C PRO A 610 -0.72 -26.55 4.32
N ASN A 611 0.31 -25.79 4.71
CA ASN A 611 1.42 -25.36 3.84
C ASN A 611 0.99 -24.65 2.55
N GLY A 612 -0.20 -24.04 2.55
CA GLY A 612 -0.70 -23.32 1.38
C GLY A 612 -1.33 -24.18 0.29
N ASP A 613 -1.18 -25.51 0.33
CA ASP A 613 -1.68 -26.42 -0.72
C ASP A 613 -1.32 -25.94 -2.14
N GLN A 614 -0.02 -25.69 -2.38
CA GLN A 614 0.49 -25.07 -3.61
C GLN A 614 0.27 -25.97 -4.85
N LYS A 615 -0.39 -25.46 -5.90
CA LYS A 615 -0.74 -26.21 -7.14
C LYS A 615 -0.55 -25.34 -8.39
N VAL A 616 -0.55 -25.93 -9.58
CA VAL A 616 -0.55 -25.15 -10.83
C VAL A 616 -1.97 -24.96 -11.36
N GLY A 617 -2.36 -23.71 -11.55
CA GLY A 617 -3.55 -23.31 -12.28
C GLY A 617 -3.21 -22.78 -13.68
N LEU A 618 -4.21 -22.76 -14.54
CA LEU A 618 -4.19 -22.21 -15.88
C LEU A 618 -5.28 -21.14 -16.04
N ALA A 619 -4.92 -20.01 -16.64
CA ALA A 619 -5.86 -19.02 -17.16
C ALA A 619 -5.52 -18.73 -18.63
N TYR A 620 -6.49 -18.28 -19.42
CA TYR A 620 -6.26 -17.93 -20.82
C TYR A 620 -6.97 -16.62 -21.19
N SER A 621 -6.38 -15.89 -22.14
CA SER A 621 -6.90 -14.64 -22.67
C SER A 621 -7.08 -14.72 -24.18
N LYS A 622 -8.25 -14.27 -24.65
CA LYS A 622 -8.65 -14.24 -26.07
C LYS A 622 -8.47 -12.85 -26.70
N ASP A 623 -8.13 -11.86 -25.89
CA ASP A 623 -8.11 -10.44 -26.20
C ASP A 623 -6.77 -9.83 -25.79
N GLU A 624 -5.67 -10.51 -26.12
CA GLU A 624 -4.32 -9.95 -25.99
C GLU A 624 -3.96 -9.62 -24.53
N GLY A 625 -4.41 -10.41 -23.57
CA GLY A 625 -4.11 -10.25 -22.15
C GLY A 625 -4.97 -9.23 -21.41
N ARG A 626 -5.99 -8.63 -22.05
CA ARG A 626 -6.85 -7.61 -21.41
C ARG A 626 -7.87 -8.21 -20.46
N SER A 627 -8.39 -9.41 -20.76
CA SER A 627 -9.25 -10.18 -19.87
C SER A 627 -8.85 -11.66 -19.82
N TRP A 628 -9.18 -12.31 -18.71
CA TRP A 628 -8.73 -13.66 -18.40
C TRP A 628 -9.88 -14.57 -17.98
N GLN A 629 -9.84 -15.80 -18.47
CA GLN A 629 -10.75 -16.87 -18.09
C GLN A 629 -9.95 -17.97 -17.38
N PHE A 630 -10.40 -18.35 -16.18
CA PHE A 630 -9.84 -19.51 -15.49
C PHE A 630 -10.28 -20.80 -16.20
N HIS A 631 -9.35 -21.73 -16.36
CA HIS A 631 -9.66 -23.04 -16.93
C HIS A 631 -10.54 -23.86 -15.98
N GLU A 632 -11.65 -24.42 -16.49
CA GLU A 632 -12.58 -25.23 -15.69
C GLU A 632 -11.94 -26.48 -15.09
N GLY A 633 -10.91 -27.02 -15.74
CA GLY A 633 -10.15 -28.19 -15.25
C GLY A 633 -9.07 -27.86 -14.22
N ASN A 634 -9.06 -26.66 -13.64
CA ASN A 634 -8.09 -26.29 -12.61
C ASN A 634 -8.29 -27.09 -11.30
N PRO A 635 -7.20 -27.39 -10.55
CA PRO A 635 -5.80 -27.18 -10.92
C PRO A 635 -5.35 -28.20 -11.98
N ILE A 636 -4.54 -27.76 -12.96
CA ILE A 636 -4.05 -28.65 -14.03
C ILE A 636 -2.92 -29.57 -13.57
N ILE A 637 -2.15 -29.17 -12.54
CA ILE A 637 -1.15 -30.01 -11.89
C ILE A 637 -1.36 -29.87 -10.37
N PRO A 638 -1.77 -30.93 -9.66
CA PRO A 638 -1.89 -30.89 -8.20
C PRO A 638 -0.50 -30.84 -7.55
N ASN A 639 -0.45 -30.58 -6.25
CA ASN A 639 0.80 -30.72 -5.49
C ASN A 639 1.22 -32.19 -5.49
N ILE A 640 2.24 -32.53 -6.27
CA ILE A 640 2.72 -33.91 -6.38
C ILE A 640 3.57 -34.37 -5.19
N GLY A 641 3.68 -33.55 -4.13
CA GLY A 641 4.27 -33.93 -2.85
C GLY A 641 3.53 -35.06 -2.11
N GLU A 642 2.29 -35.38 -2.51
CA GLU A 642 1.57 -36.57 -2.04
C GLU A 642 2.23 -37.90 -2.46
N PHE A 643 2.97 -37.94 -3.58
CA PHE A 643 3.69 -39.15 -4.02
C PHE A 643 4.88 -39.53 -3.11
N TYR A 644 5.27 -38.65 -2.18
CA TYR A 644 6.40 -38.82 -1.26
C TYR A 644 6.02 -38.64 0.23
N ASP A 645 4.76 -38.96 0.60
CA ASP A 645 4.28 -39.15 1.98
C ASP A 645 4.40 -37.94 2.95
N SER A 646 4.43 -36.70 2.45
CA SER A 646 4.61 -35.52 3.32
C SER A 646 3.70 -34.30 3.08
N GLY A 647 2.81 -34.32 2.08
CA GLY A 647 1.61 -33.45 2.00
C GLY A 647 1.80 -31.95 2.27
N GLY A 648 3.00 -31.42 2.03
CA GLY A 648 3.40 -30.12 2.57
C GLY A 648 4.65 -29.51 1.94
N TRP A 649 4.94 -29.88 0.70
CA TRP A 649 6.12 -29.41 -0.02
C TRP A 649 5.84 -28.11 -0.77
N ASP A 650 6.85 -27.25 -0.78
CA ASP A 650 6.97 -26.13 -1.71
C ASP A 650 6.91 -26.64 -3.16
N PHE A 651 5.98 -26.09 -3.95
CA PHE A 651 5.71 -26.49 -5.33
C PHE A 651 5.10 -25.30 -6.10
N ARG A 652 5.95 -24.52 -6.78
CA ARG A 652 5.55 -23.22 -7.33
C ARG A 652 6.39 -22.75 -8.51
N ASP A 653 5.95 -21.64 -9.09
CA ASP A 653 6.59 -20.84 -10.11
C ASP A 653 6.78 -21.58 -11.45
N PRO A 654 5.68 -22.00 -12.12
CA PRO A 654 5.76 -22.72 -13.39
C PRO A 654 6.26 -21.81 -14.52
N LYS A 655 7.42 -22.15 -15.11
CA LYS A 655 7.90 -21.57 -16.37
C LYS A 655 7.67 -22.52 -17.53
N VAL A 656 6.98 -22.05 -18.58
CA VAL A 656 6.77 -22.79 -19.82
C VAL A 656 7.66 -22.25 -20.94
N VAL A 657 8.25 -23.17 -21.72
CA VAL A 657 9.05 -22.87 -22.91
C VAL A 657 8.75 -23.89 -24.01
N ARG A 658 8.93 -23.47 -25.26
CA ARG A 658 8.79 -24.30 -26.46
C ARG A 658 10.12 -24.97 -26.82
N ASP A 659 10.14 -26.29 -26.92
CA ASP A 659 11.24 -27.08 -27.49
C ASP A 659 10.93 -27.38 -28.97
N GLU A 660 11.39 -26.50 -29.84
CA GLU A 660 11.14 -26.55 -31.28
C GLU A 660 11.75 -27.79 -31.95
N GLU A 661 12.89 -28.28 -31.45
CA GLU A 661 13.60 -29.42 -32.05
C GLU A 661 12.78 -30.72 -31.93
N ARG A 662 12.04 -30.87 -30.83
CA ARG A 662 11.28 -32.09 -30.51
C ARG A 662 9.77 -31.89 -30.57
N ASP A 663 9.34 -30.73 -31.05
CA ASP A 663 7.94 -30.37 -31.21
C ASP A 663 7.14 -30.54 -29.90
N GLN A 664 7.67 -30.10 -28.77
CA GLN A 664 7.01 -30.22 -27.46
C GLN A 664 7.06 -28.94 -26.63
N TRP A 665 6.18 -28.86 -25.65
CA TRP A 665 6.25 -27.85 -24.59
C TRP A 665 6.94 -28.43 -23.37
N VAL A 666 7.74 -27.62 -22.69
CA VAL A 666 8.44 -27.97 -21.45
C VAL A 666 8.00 -27.01 -20.37
N MET A 667 7.64 -27.54 -19.20
CA MET A 667 7.38 -26.75 -18.00
C MET A 667 8.40 -27.11 -16.93
N VAL A 668 9.00 -26.10 -16.32
CA VAL A 668 9.83 -26.24 -15.13
C VAL A 668 9.10 -25.65 -13.92
N ILE A 669 9.09 -26.37 -12.80
CA ILE A 669 8.43 -25.94 -11.56
C ILE A 669 9.42 -26.10 -10.43
N SER A 670 9.51 -25.09 -9.57
CA SER A 670 10.32 -25.16 -8.36
C SER A 670 9.68 -26.00 -7.26
N GLY A 671 10.52 -26.60 -6.43
CA GLY A 671 10.18 -27.72 -5.58
C GLY A 671 10.91 -27.77 -4.24
N GLY A 672 10.94 -26.67 -3.50
CA GLY A 672 11.79 -26.57 -2.30
C GLY A 672 13.26 -26.39 -2.71
N ASP A 673 14.01 -27.48 -2.81
CA ASP A 673 15.46 -27.46 -3.08
C ASP A 673 15.86 -27.96 -4.48
N HIS A 674 14.91 -28.14 -5.40
CA HIS A 674 15.17 -28.66 -6.74
C HIS A 674 14.09 -28.26 -7.76
N ILE A 675 14.39 -28.41 -9.05
CA ILE A 675 13.49 -28.13 -10.18
C ILE A 675 12.93 -29.43 -10.75
N ARG A 676 11.64 -29.42 -11.11
CA ARG A 676 10.92 -30.53 -11.74
C ARG A 676 10.58 -30.19 -13.19
N PHE A 677 10.82 -31.12 -14.09
CA PHE A 677 10.56 -30.97 -15.52
C PHE A 677 9.31 -31.73 -15.92
N PHE A 678 8.48 -31.09 -16.73
CA PHE A 678 7.27 -31.66 -17.32
C PHE A 678 7.25 -31.39 -18.82
N THR A 679 6.57 -32.24 -19.58
CA THR A 679 6.34 -32.04 -21.02
C THR A 679 4.86 -32.13 -21.37
N SER A 680 4.46 -31.39 -22.39
CA SER A 680 3.11 -31.44 -22.96
C SER A 680 3.13 -31.31 -24.49
N LYS A 681 2.11 -31.86 -25.15
CA LYS A 681 1.82 -31.64 -26.57
C LYS A 681 0.65 -30.68 -26.80
N ASN A 682 -0.17 -30.44 -25.78
CA ASN A 682 -1.42 -29.69 -25.89
C ASN A 682 -1.56 -28.58 -24.84
N LEU A 683 -0.50 -28.25 -24.08
CA LEU A 683 -0.51 -27.19 -23.05
C LEU A 683 -1.43 -27.47 -21.83
N ILE A 684 -2.32 -28.45 -21.90
CA ILE A 684 -3.25 -28.81 -20.82
C ILE A 684 -2.74 -30.02 -20.03
N ASP A 685 -2.39 -31.10 -20.72
CA ASP A 685 -1.96 -32.35 -20.10
C ASP A 685 -0.43 -32.36 -19.97
N TRP A 686 0.06 -32.45 -18.74
CA TRP A 686 1.50 -32.40 -18.41
C TRP A 686 1.99 -33.72 -17.81
N GLU A 687 3.08 -34.26 -18.35
CA GLU A 687 3.76 -35.46 -17.84
C GLU A 687 5.09 -35.05 -17.18
N MET A 688 5.31 -35.44 -15.92
CA MET A 688 6.59 -35.24 -15.23
C MET A 688 7.66 -36.17 -15.81
N ILE A 689 8.81 -35.63 -16.20
CA ILE A 689 9.88 -36.36 -16.89
C ILE A 689 11.17 -36.51 -16.07
N ASP A 690 11.57 -35.50 -15.28
CA ASP A 690 12.81 -35.55 -14.47
C ASP A 690 12.83 -34.51 -13.34
N SER A 691 13.87 -34.56 -12.50
CA SER A 691 14.19 -33.53 -11.50
C SER A 691 15.68 -33.21 -11.46
N PHE A 692 16.02 -31.94 -11.26
CA PHE A 692 17.39 -31.41 -11.22
C PHE A 692 17.62 -30.59 -9.95
N GLY A 693 18.83 -30.67 -9.37
CA GLY A 693 19.24 -29.75 -8.28
C GLY A 693 19.48 -30.38 -6.91
N TYR A 694 19.53 -31.71 -6.77
CA TYR A 694 19.77 -32.36 -5.47
C TYR A 694 21.23 -32.32 -5.00
N GLY A 695 21.44 -32.39 -3.69
CA GLY A 695 22.76 -32.60 -3.09
C GLY A 695 23.60 -31.33 -3.10
N ASP A 696 24.83 -31.41 -3.64
CA ASP A 696 25.79 -30.29 -3.60
C ASP A 696 25.39 -29.08 -4.48
N TYR A 697 24.32 -29.20 -5.28
CA TYR A 697 23.69 -28.05 -5.93
C TYR A 697 22.96 -27.14 -4.93
N VAL A 698 22.49 -27.67 -3.80
CA VAL A 698 21.67 -26.93 -2.83
C VAL A 698 22.55 -26.12 -1.88
N ARG A 699 22.49 -24.78 -1.99
CA ARG A 699 23.27 -23.87 -1.13
C ARG A 699 22.50 -23.29 0.06
N GLY A 700 21.22 -23.64 0.21
CA GLY A 700 20.30 -23.05 1.18
C GLY A 700 19.27 -22.17 0.47
N GLY A 701 18.29 -21.67 1.23
CA GLY A 701 17.13 -20.96 0.66
C GLY A 701 16.18 -21.94 -0.04
N VAL A 702 14.98 -21.45 -0.36
CA VAL A 702 14.05 -22.16 -1.26
C VAL A 702 14.36 -21.70 -2.67
N TRP A 703 14.48 -22.62 -3.62
CA TRP A 703 14.59 -22.27 -5.04
C TRP A 703 13.24 -21.73 -5.52
N GLU A 704 13.26 -20.67 -6.29
CA GLU A 704 12.07 -19.95 -6.76
C GLU A 704 12.31 -19.42 -8.18
N CYS A 705 11.22 -19.08 -8.86
CA CYS A 705 11.20 -18.41 -10.17
C CYS A 705 12.21 -19.00 -11.18
N PRO A 706 12.11 -20.30 -11.52
CA PRO A 706 12.99 -20.90 -12.51
C PRO A 706 12.70 -20.30 -13.89
N ASP A 707 13.75 -20.06 -14.68
CA ASP A 707 13.65 -19.77 -16.10
C ASP A 707 14.47 -20.77 -16.92
N PHE A 708 13.92 -21.25 -18.04
CA PHE A 708 14.53 -22.32 -18.82
C PHE A 708 14.42 -22.05 -20.32
N PHE A 709 15.57 -21.96 -21.01
CA PHE A 709 15.61 -21.55 -22.40
C PHE A 709 16.92 -21.98 -23.10
N PRO A 710 16.91 -22.16 -24.43
CA PRO A 710 18.13 -22.33 -25.21
C PRO A 710 18.76 -20.97 -25.56
N LEU A 711 20.09 -20.91 -25.64
CA LEU A 711 20.87 -19.78 -26.16
C LEU A 711 22.05 -20.26 -27.01
N ALA A 712 22.36 -19.50 -28.06
CA ALA A 712 23.54 -19.69 -28.88
C ALA A 712 24.80 -19.20 -28.15
N VAL A 713 25.87 -20.00 -28.17
CA VAL A 713 27.18 -19.61 -27.64
C VAL A 713 27.89 -18.76 -28.67
N ASP A 714 28.36 -17.57 -28.27
CA ASP A 714 29.04 -16.61 -29.13
C ASP A 714 28.25 -16.17 -30.37
N GLY A 715 26.92 -16.35 -30.34
CA GLY A 715 26.02 -16.08 -31.48
C GLY A 715 26.05 -17.15 -32.58
N ASP A 716 26.65 -18.31 -32.33
CA ASP A 716 26.63 -19.45 -33.26
C ASP A 716 25.40 -20.35 -33.02
N GLU A 717 24.39 -20.23 -33.88
CA GLU A 717 23.17 -21.08 -33.84
C GLU A 717 23.47 -22.58 -34.02
N GLY A 718 24.64 -22.95 -34.55
CA GLY A 718 25.08 -24.33 -34.60
C GLY A 718 25.58 -24.88 -33.26
N ASN A 719 25.79 -24.00 -32.27
CA ASN A 719 26.31 -24.31 -30.95
C ASN A 719 25.40 -23.72 -29.86
N GLN A 720 24.26 -24.36 -29.64
CA GLN A 720 23.31 -23.96 -28.59
C GLN A 720 23.53 -24.72 -27.29
N LYS A 721 23.28 -24.04 -26.17
CA LYS A 721 23.21 -24.59 -24.82
C LYS A 721 21.87 -24.25 -24.19
N TRP A 722 21.41 -25.12 -23.31
CA TRP A 722 20.26 -24.84 -22.46
C TRP A 722 20.73 -24.18 -21.18
N VAL A 723 20.01 -23.15 -20.76
CA VAL A 723 20.24 -22.41 -19.52
C VAL A 723 19.05 -22.63 -18.60
N LEU A 724 19.32 -23.01 -17.35
CA LEU A 724 18.37 -22.98 -16.24
C LEU A 724 18.81 -21.89 -15.27
N SER A 725 18.04 -20.81 -15.14
CA SER A 725 18.24 -19.79 -14.12
C SER A 725 17.26 -20.00 -12.97
N ILE A 726 17.67 -19.71 -11.75
CA ILE A 726 16.84 -19.77 -10.55
C ILE A 726 17.12 -18.57 -9.65
N SER A 727 16.11 -18.17 -8.90
CA SER A 727 16.27 -17.33 -7.73
C SER A 727 16.22 -18.20 -6.46
N MET A 728 16.81 -17.72 -5.37
CA MET A 728 16.82 -18.40 -4.09
C MET A 728 16.42 -17.47 -2.96
N GLY A 729 15.39 -17.85 -2.20
CA GLY A 729 14.90 -17.08 -1.07
C GLY A 729 15.99 -16.85 -0.01
N ALA A 730 15.83 -15.80 0.79
CA ALA A 730 16.88 -15.33 1.69
C ALA A 730 17.45 -16.43 2.62
N ASN A 731 18.78 -16.54 2.66
CA ASN A 731 19.46 -17.51 3.51
C ASN A 731 20.76 -16.94 4.10
N PRO A 732 21.13 -17.28 5.35
CA PRO A 732 22.41 -16.86 5.92
C PRO A 732 23.65 -17.31 5.14
N LYS A 733 23.58 -18.41 4.38
CA LYS A 733 24.69 -18.90 3.55
C LYS A 733 24.93 -18.06 2.29
N THR A 734 23.92 -17.36 1.84
CA THR A 734 23.93 -16.50 0.64
C THR A 734 23.88 -15.01 1.02
N ASP A 735 23.76 -14.71 2.31
CA ASP A 735 23.66 -13.36 2.86
C ASP A 735 22.45 -12.62 2.26
N GLY A 736 21.29 -13.26 2.37
CA GLY A 736 20.03 -12.80 1.79
C GLY A 736 19.65 -13.59 0.55
N SER A 737 18.75 -13.03 -0.25
CA SER A 737 18.29 -13.64 -1.51
C SER A 737 19.40 -13.57 -2.55
N ASP A 738 19.41 -14.54 -3.47
CA ASP A 738 20.50 -14.70 -4.44
C ASP A 738 19.97 -15.29 -5.76
N THR A 739 20.71 -15.13 -6.84
CA THR A 739 20.34 -15.63 -8.18
C THR A 739 21.50 -16.42 -8.77
N GLU A 740 21.20 -17.54 -9.42
CA GLU A 740 22.17 -18.43 -10.05
C GLU A 740 21.67 -18.94 -11.40
N TYR A 741 22.59 -19.45 -12.20
CA TYR A 741 22.23 -20.16 -13.43
C TYR A 741 23.12 -21.39 -13.69
N PHE A 742 22.61 -22.29 -14.51
CA PHE A 742 23.27 -23.52 -14.94
C PHE A 742 23.26 -23.57 -16.46
N ILE A 743 24.41 -23.88 -17.07
CA ILE A 743 24.55 -24.11 -18.51
C ILE A 743 24.68 -25.61 -18.74
N GLY A 744 23.99 -26.14 -19.75
CA GLY A 744 24.02 -27.56 -20.03
C GLY A 744 23.36 -27.97 -21.34
N SER A 745 22.94 -29.22 -21.38
CA SER A 745 22.21 -29.83 -22.50
C SER A 745 20.86 -30.37 -22.03
N PHE A 746 19.87 -30.32 -22.90
CA PHE A 746 18.54 -30.89 -22.69
C PHE A 746 18.19 -31.78 -23.87
N ASP A 747 17.89 -33.05 -23.60
CA ASP A 747 17.60 -34.05 -24.64
C ASP A 747 16.10 -34.23 -24.90
N GLY A 748 15.27 -33.35 -24.34
CA GLY A 748 13.81 -33.44 -24.36
C GLY A 748 13.22 -34.19 -23.16
N LYS A 749 14.06 -34.80 -22.31
CA LYS A 749 13.65 -35.56 -21.13
C LYS A 749 14.43 -35.19 -19.88
N LYS A 750 15.68 -34.80 -20.03
CA LYS A 750 16.60 -34.54 -18.91
C LYS A 750 17.52 -33.37 -19.21
N PHE A 751 17.69 -32.50 -18.23
CA PHE A 751 18.73 -31.47 -18.23
C PHE A 751 20.00 -32.00 -17.56
N VAL A 752 21.16 -31.79 -18.22
CA VAL A 752 22.48 -32.15 -17.70
C VAL A 752 23.38 -30.92 -17.73
N SER A 753 23.78 -30.46 -16.55
CA SER A 753 24.74 -29.36 -16.36
C SER A 753 26.11 -29.72 -16.93
N ASP A 754 26.74 -28.77 -17.62
CA ASP A 754 28.14 -28.87 -18.07
C ASP A 754 29.12 -28.76 -16.89
N HIS A 755 28.69 -28.18 -15.77
CA HIS A 755 29.50 -28.00 -14.56
C HIS A 755 29.15 -29.02 -13.47
N PRO A 756 30.15 -29.45 -12.64
CA PRO A 756 29.91 -30.33 -11.51
C PRO A 756 29.06 -29.65 -10.43
N ALA A 757 28.32 -30.46 -9.67
CA ALA A 757 27.55 -30.00 -8.52
C ALA A 757 28.42 -29.18 -7.54
N GLY A 758 27.85 -28.09 -7.02
CA GLY A 758 28.54 -27.12 -6.18
C GLY A 758 29.25 -25.99 -6.93
N THR A 759 29.30 -26.03 -8.27
CA THR A 759 29.75 -24.88 -9.07
C THR A 759 28.66 -23.82 -9.13
N VAL A 760 28.98 -22.61 -8.70
CA VAL A 760 28.05 -21.47 -8.66
C VAL A 760 28.39 -20.53 -9.80
N LEU A 761 27.47 -20.37 -10.75
CA LEU A 761 27.57 -19.32 -11.77
C LEU A 761 26.61 -18.20 -11.42
N LYS A 762 27.15 -16.98 -11.39
CA LYS A 762 26.41 -15.74 -11.20
C LYS A 762 26.74 -14.78 -12.33
N ASN A 763 25.78 -13.95 -12.68
CA ASN A 763 25.95 -12.79 -13.54
C ASN A 763 25.51 -11.51 -12.82
N GLU A 764 25.14 -11.61 -11.55
CA GLU A 764 24.66 -10.54 -10.70
C GLU A 764 25.36 -10.60 -9.35
N TYR A 765 25.93 -9.46 -8.95
CA TYR A 765 26.77 -9.31 -7.77
C TYR A 765 26.26 -8.22 -6.83
N GLY A 766 25.24 -7.46 -7.24
CA GLY A 766 24.43 -6.64 -6.34
C GLY A 766 23.47 -7.52 -5.52
N LYS A 767 22.63 -6.87 -4.71
CA LYS A 767 21.72 -7.57 -3.78
C LYS A 767 20.26 -7.53 -4.17
N GLU A 768 19.88 -6.66 -5.10
CA GLU A 768 18.49 -6.43 -5.48
C GLU A 768 18.24 -6.81 -6.94
N MET A 769 18.25 -8.13 -7.18
CA MET A 769 17.88 -8.76 -8.44
C MET A 769 17.35 -10.16 -8.13
N TYR A 770 16.03 -10.24 -7.95
CA TYR A 770 15.33 -11.44 -7.55
C TYR A 770 14.22 -11.78 -8.54
N ALA A 771 13.75 -13.02 -8.53
CA ALA A 771 12.67 -13.51 -9.38
C ALA A 771 12.87 -13.17 -10.86
N THR A 772 14.12 -13.20 -11.34
CA THR A 772 14.45 -12.77 -12.70
C THR A 772 13.94 -13.79 -13.70
N MET A 773 13.11 -13.34 -14.63
CA MET A 773 12.58 -14.18 -15.70
C MET A 773 12.75 -13.50 -17.05
N SER A 774 12.71 -14.27 -18.12
CA SER A 774 12.73 -13.77 -19.50
C SER A 774 11.40 -13.84 -20.22
N PHE A 775 11.23 -12.90 -21.16
CA PHE A 775 10.08 -12.83 -22.06
C PHE A 775 10.00 -14.06 -22.97
N SER A 776 8.84 -14.70 -23.02
CA SER A 776 8.48 -15.67 -24.06
C SER A 776 8.04 -14.96 -25.34
N ASP A 777 8.04 -15.71 -26.45
CA ASP A 777 7.42 -15.31 -27.73
C ASP A 777 7.94 -14.00 -28.37
N ILE A 778 9.15 -13.54 -27.99
CA ILE A 778 9.86 -12.50 -28.74
C ILE A 778 10.07 -12.99 -30.19
N PRO A 779 9.73 -12.19 -31.23
CA PRO A 779 9.84 -12.61 -32.61
C PRO A 779 11.28 -12.97 -33.01
N LYS A 780 11.42 -13.96 -33.90
CA LYS A 780 12.75 -14.41 -34.37
C LYS A 780 13.55 -13.31 -35.07
N GLU A 781 12.88 -12.29 -35.60
CA GLU A 781 13.50 -11.11 -36.22
C GLU A 781 14.20 -10.21 -35.22
N ASP A 782 13.69 -10.14 -33.98
CA ASP A 782 14.37 -9.48 -32.85
C ASP A 782 15.45 -10.43 -32.30
N GLY A 783 15.06 -11.67 -31.99
CA GLY A 783 15.96 -12.75 -31.62
C GLY A 783 16.63 -12.61 -30.25
N ARG A 784 16.41 -11.50 -29.53
CA ARG A 784 16.98 -11.30 -28.19
C ARG A 784 16.27 -12.14 -27.15
N ARG A 785 17.02 -12.54 -26.12
CA ARG A 785 16.49 -13.08 -24.85
C ARG A 785 16.49 -11.95 -23.84
N ILE A 786 15.32 -11.37 -23.57
CA ILE A 786 15.21 -10.21 -22.69
C ILE A 786 14.66 -10.66 -21.34
N SER A 787 15.29 -10.24 -20.24
CA SER A 787 14.91 -10.53 -18.86
C SER A 787 14.51 -9.30 -18.07
N LEU A 788 13.68 -9.50 -17.05
CA LEU A 788 13.34 -8.51 -16.04
C LEU A 788 13.35 -9.18 -14.67
N GLY A 789 13.81 -8.48 -13.62
CA GLY A 789 13.79 -8.98 -12.25
C GLY A 789 13.19 -7.98 -11.28
N TRP A 790 12.73 -8.47 -10.14
CA TRP A 790 12.34 -7.62 -9.01
C TRP A 790 13.59 -7.08 -8.33
N MET A 791 13.72 -5.75 -8.27
CA MET A 791 14.82 -5.12 -7.52
C MET A 791 14.47 -5.03 -6.04
N SER A 792 14.61 -6.16 -5.35
CA SER A 792 14.50 -6.22 -3.89
C SER A 792 15.23 -7.46 -3.35
N ASN A 793 15.15 -7.66 -2.04
CA ASN A 793 15.67 -8.82 -1.35
C ASN A 793 14.70 -9.25 -0.24
N TRP A 794 14.44 -10.56 -0.09
CA TRP A 794 13.59 -11.10 0.97
C TRP A 794 14.06 -10.83 2.40
N ASP A 795 15.28 -10.34 2.61
CA ASP A 795 15.71 -9.85 3.92
C ASP A 795 15.02 -8.52 4.34
N TYR A 796 14.49 -7.76 3.38
CA TYR A 796 13.83 -6.46 3.58
C TYR A 796 12.83 -6.14 2.45
N PRO A 797 11.92 -7.07 2.09
CA PRO A 797 11.24 -7.09 0.79
C PRO A 797 10.42 -5.84 0.49
N PHE A 798 9.87 -5.19 1.53
CA PHE A 798 9.06 -3.97 1.42
C PHE A 798 9.35 -2.96 2.54
N ALA A 799 10.50 -3.10 3.22
CA ALA A 799 10.85 -2.27 4.38
C ALA A 799 11.44 -0.91 4.00
N TYR A 800 11.79 -0.71 2.72
CA TYR A 800 12.35 0.54 2.24
C TYR A 800 11.34 1.71 2.31
N PRO A 801 11.82 2.95 2.48
CA PRO A 801 11.03 4.13 2.83
C PRO A 801 10.28 4.75 1.64
N THR A 802 9.54 3.95 0.85
CA THR A 802 8.78 4.43 -0.32
C THR A 802 7.27 4.43 -0.07
N SER A 803 6.60 5.47 -0.57
CA SER A 803 5.14 5.64 -0.51
C SER A 803 4.70 6.60 -1.62
N PRO A 804 3.49 6.47 -2.20
CA PRO A 804 2.44 5.46 -1.95
C PRO A 804 2.70 4.12 -2.66
N TRP A 805 3.91 3.92 -3.16
CA TRP A 805 4.35 2.74 -3.90
C TRP A 805 5.42 1.99 -3.14
N ASN A 806 5.59 0.70 -3.43
CA ASN A 806 6.61 -0.11 -2.81
C ASN A 806 7.05 -1.24 -3.75
N GLY A 807 8.30 -1.19 -4.20
CA GLY A 807 8.92 -2.17 -5.09
C GLY A 807 9.01 -1.71 -6.53
N GLN A 808 10.08 -2.15 -7.21
CA GLN A 808 10.39 -1.79 -8.59
C GLN A 808 10.96 -2.98 -9.36
N MET A 809 10.84 -2.94 -10.68
CA MET A 809 11.55 -3.86 -11.58
C MET A 809 12.93 -3.32 -11.91
N SER A 810 13.85 -4.20 -12.31
CA SER A 810 15.14 -3.83 -12.90
C SER A 810 14.94 -3.13 -14.24
N ILE A 811 15.98 -2.52 -14.81
CA ILE A 811 15.94 -2.32 -16.26
C ILE A 811 15.83 -3.69 -16.97
N PRO A 812 15.13 -3.77 -18.11
CA PRO A 812 15.17 -4.97 -18.94
C PRO A 812 16.59 -5.21 -19.48
N ARG A 813 16.99 -6.49 -19.54
CA ARG A 813 18.35 -6.90 -19.91
C ARG A 813 18.36 -7.95 -20.99
N GLU A 814 19.25 -7.83 -21.96
CA GLU A 814 19.56 -8.85 -22.94
C GLU A 814 20.52 -9.87 -22.33
N TRP A 815 20.22 -11.16 -22.48
CA TRP A 815 21.07 -12.28 -22.08
C TRP A 815 21.70 -12.97 -23.28
N GLU A 816 23.01 -13.21 -23.19
CA GLU A 816 23.79 -13.93 -24.20
C GLU A 816 24.74 -14.92 -23.52
N LEU A 817 25.10 -16.00 -24.23
CA LEU A 817 26.21 -16.85 -23.83
C LEU A 817 27.49 -16.43 -24.58
N LYS A 818 28.57 -16.20 -23.82
CA LYS A 818 29.89 -15.86 -24.37
C LYS A 818 30.97 -16.76 -23.82
N THR A 819 31.95 -17.09 -24.67
CA THR A 819 33.22 -17.66 -24.24
C THR A 819 34.11 -16.53 -23.72
N LEU A 820 34.42 -16.54 -22.42
CA LEU A 820 35.26 -15.53 -21.78
C LEU A 820 36.75 -15.82 -21.99
N ALA A 821 37.61 -14.91 -21.51
CA ALA A 821 39.07 -14.97 -21.71
C ALA A 821 39.73 -16.23 -21.10
N ASP A 822 39.12 -16.82 -20.07
CA ASP A 822 39.53 -18.09 -19.46
C ASP A 822 39.13 -19.34 -20.28
N GLY A 823 38.37 -19.15 -21.36
CA GLY A 823 37.87 -20.20 -22.24
C GLY A 823 36.54 -20.82 -21.79
N GLU A 824 35.95 -20.31 -20.71
CA GLU A 824 34.71 -20.81 -20.15
C GLU A 824 33.49 -20.08 -20.76
N VAL A 825 32.40 -20.83 -20.94
CA VAL A 825 31.12 -20.23 -21.38
C VAL A 825 30.41 -19.66 -20.16
N ARG A 826 30.00 -18.39 -20.23
CA ARG A 826 29.24 -17.69 -19.20
C ARG A 826 28.10 -16.90 -19.82
N MET A 827 27.06 -16.67 -19.02
CA MET A 827 26.00 -15.74 -19.38
C MET A 827 26.46 -14.30 -19.10
N VAL A 828 26.38 -13.45 -20.12
CA VAL A 828 26.61 -12.01 -20.01
C VAL A 828 25.27 -11.28 -20.16
N GLN A 829 25.16 -10.11 -19.54
CA GLN A 829 23.93 -9.33 -19.58
C GLN A 829 24.16 -7.86 -19.92
N ARG A 830 23.28 -7.30 -20.75
CA ARG A 830 23.37 -5.92 -21.22
C ARG A 830 22.03 -5.21 -21.04
N PRO A 831 22.03 -3.92 -20.65
CA PRO A 831 20.82 -3.12 -20.70
C PRO A 831 20.29 -3.05 -22.14
N ILE A 832 18.98 -3.12 -22.31
CA ILE A 832 18.33 -3.03 -23.63
C ILE A 832 18.70 -1.74 -24.38
N GLY A 833 18.67 -1.81 -25.71
CA GLY A 833 19.02 -0.68 -26.57
C GLY A 833 18.03 0.49 -26.50
N GLU A 834 16.78 0.21 -26.17
CA GLU A 834 15.63 1.12 -26.16
C GLU A 834 15.80 2.27 -25.15
N LEU A 835 16.55 2.06 -24.06
CA LEU A 835 16.91 3.11 -23.09
C LEU A 835 17.67 4.29 -23.72
N LYS A 836 18.28 4.09 -24.90
CA LYS A 836 18.89 5.21 -25.66
C LYS A 836 17.86 6.23 -26.14
N GLY A 837 16.60 5.82 -26.30
CA GLY A 837 15.49 6.68 -26.75
C GLY A 837 15.14 7.78 -25.75
N ILE A 838 15.44 7.58 -24.47
CA ILE A 838 15.19 8.55 -23.39
C ILE A 838 16.44 9.33 -22.98
N ARG A 839 17.55 9.22 -23.72
CA ARG A 839 18.76 10.00 -23.47
C ARG A 839 18.55 11.47 -23.85
N GLY A 840 18.76 12.36 -22.89
CA GLY A 840 18.91 13.78 -23.11
C GLY A 840 20.33 14.17 -23.59
N ASN A 841 20.63 15.46 -23.49
CA ASN A 841 21.91 16.00 -23.96
C ASN A 841 23.09 15.54 -23.08
N LYS A 842 24.09 14.89 -23.69
CA LYS A 842 25.22 14.35 -22.96
C LYS A 842 26.25 15.40 -22.51
N THR A 843 26.84 15.15 -21.35
CA THR A 843 28.10 15.76 -20.90
C THR A 843 29.24 14.77 -21.15
N SER A 844 30.36 15.22 -21.70
CA SER A 844 31.42 14.31 -22.18
C SER A 844 32.82 14.85 -21.95
N PHE A 845 33.76 13.98 -21.57
CA PHE A 845 35.20 14.23 -21.60
C PHE A 845 36.00 12.96 -21.90
N GLY A 846 37.25 13.12 -22.32
CA GLY A 846 38.12 12.00 -22.66
C GLY A 846 39.53 12.46 -23.06
N GLY A 847 40.47 11.51 -23.13
CA GLY A 847 41.87 11.76 -23.43
C GLY A 847 42.65 12.44 -22.29
N ILE A 848 42.13 12.39 -21.06
CA ILE A 848 42.76 12.99 -19.87
C ILE A 848 43.37 11.90 -18.99
N SER A 849 44.45 12.25 -18.29
CA SER A 849 45.01 11.41 -17.23
C SER A 849 44.69 12.04 -15.88
N LEU A 850 44.27 11.21 -14.94
CA LEU A 850 43.97 11.61 -13.58
C LEU A 850 44.97 10.94 -12.63
N SER A 851 45.49 11.72 -11.70
CA SER A 851 46.20 11.26 -10.51
C SER A 851 45.31 11.42 -9.28
N PRO A 852 45.66 10.83 -8.12
CA PRO A 852 44.88 10.99 -6.89
C PRO A 852 44.70 12.45 -6.44
N ASP A 853 45.58 13.37 -6.86
CA ASP A 853 45.49 14.81 -6.55
C ASP A 853 44.73 15.63 -7.62
N SER A 854 44.20 14.98 -8.66
CA SER A 854 43.50 15.66 -9.73
C SER A 854 42.15 16.21 -9.26
N LYS A 855 41.72 17.32 -9.86
CA LYS A 855 40.39 17.88 -9.58
C LYS A 855 39.31 17.01 -10.23
N ASN A 856 38.14 16.94 -9.58
CA ASN A 856 36.96 16.26 -10.12
C ASN A 856 36.60 16.83 -11.52
N PRO A 857 36.69 16.04 -12.60
CA PRO A 857 36.31 16.47 -13.94
C PRO A 857 34.79 16.62 -14.13
N LEU A 858 33.99 16.01 -13.25
CA LEU A 858 32.52 16.07 -13.25
C LEU A 858 31.96 17.24 -12.44
N ALA A 859 32.80 18.10 -11.86
CA ALA A 859 32.35 19.22 -11.04
C ALA A 859 31.31 20.11 -11.77
N GLY A 860 30.10 20.20 -11.21
CA GLY A 860 28.97 20.94 -11.78
C GLY A 860 28.05 20.12 -12.69
N THR A 861 28.32 18.83 -12.88
CA THR A 861 27.39 17.86 -13.49
C THR A 861 26.45 17.36 -12.40
N THR A 862 25.13 17.49 -12.60
CA THR A 862 24.12 17.05 -11.63
C THR A 862 22.98 16.27 -12.29
N GLY A 863 22.32 15.41 -11.53
CA GLY A 863 21.15 14.64 -11.95
C GLY A 863 20.74 13.56 -10.95
N ILE A 864 19.52 13.03 -11.10
CA ILE A 864 19.03 11.87 -10.33
C ILE A 864 18.72 10.66 -11.21
N ALA A 865 18.52 10.88 -12.51
CA ALA A 865 18.24 9.86 -13.51
C ALA A 865 19.20 10.06 -14.68
N TYR A 866 20.16 9.15 -14.84
CA TYR A 866 21.20 9.28 -15.86
C TYR A 866 21.86 7.94 -16.16
N GLU A 867 22.49 7.88 -17.33
CA GLU A 867 23.40 6.80 -17.75
C GLU A 867 24.83 7.34 -17.85
N ILE A 868 25.80 6.57 -17.37
CA ILE A 868 27.23 6.81 -17.58
C ILE A 868 27.79 5.73 -18.50
N GLU A 869 28.49 6.13 -19.56
CA GLU A 869 29.36 5.25 -20.36
C GLU A 869 30.82 5.65 -20.15
N ALA A 870 31.65 4.75 -19.62
CA ALA A 870 33.05 5.04 -19.31
C ALA A 870 34.02 3.96 -19.83
N ASP A 871 35.20 4.41 -20.24
CA ASP A 871 36.31 3.56 -20.69
C ASP A 871 37.62 4.10 -20.10
N ILE A 872 38.11 3.39 -19.07
CA ILE A 872 39.19 3.83 -18.18
C ILE A 872 40.35 2.83 -18.24
N GLU A 873 41.55 3.31 -18.57
CA GLU A 873 42.79 2.54 -18.59
C GLU A 873 43.56 2.73 -17.28
N LEU A 874 43.99 1.62 -16.66
CA LEU A 874 44.78 1.58 -15.44
C LEU A 874 46.29 1.65 -15.79
N LEU A 875 46.99 2.71 -15.36
CA LEU A 875 48.38 2.95 -15.78
C LEU A 875 49.42 2.21 -14.93
N GLU A 876 49.09 1.86 -13.68
CA GLU A 876 49.91 1.09 -12.75
C GLU A 876 49.10 -0.06 -12.13
N ASP A 877 49.77 -1.10 -11.58
CA ASP A 877 49.11 -2.32 -11.07
C ASP A 877 48.15 -2.03 -9.91
N ASP A 878 48.51 -1.07 -9.06
CA ASP A 878 47.66 -0.62 -7.95
C ASP A 878 46.68 0.49 -8.36
N SER A 879 46.63 0.89 -9.65
CA SER A 879 45.70 1.93 -10.10
C SER A 879 44.26 1.44 -10.04
N GLY A 880 43.42 2.28 -9.46
CA GLY A 880 41.97 2.14 -9.39
C GLY A 880 41.28 3.47 -9.62
N PHE A 881 39.96 3.46 -9.51
CA PHE A 881 39.15 4.66 -9.60
C PHE A 881 37.86 4.52 -8.79
N GLU A 882 37.28 5.68 -8.46
CA GLU A 882 35.99 5.82 -7.80
C GLU A 882 35.13 6.81 -8.58
N ILE A 883 33.91 6.41 -8.90
CA ILE A 883 32.85 7.24 -9.44
C ILE A 883 31.85 7.46 -8.31
N GLY A 884 31.75 8.70 -7.82
CA GLY A 884 30.74 9.09 -6.85
C GLY A 884 29.43 9.47 -7.55
N LEU A 885 28.34 8.89 -7.09
CA LEU A 885 26.99 9.02 -7.62
C LEU A 885 26.07 9.54 -6.52
N ARG A 886 25.12 10.39 -6.90
CA ARG A 886 24.11 10.96 -5.98
C ARG A 886 24.80 11.57 -4.75
N GLU A 887 25.77 12.45 -4.98
CA GLU A 887 26.56 13.08 -3.93
C GLU A 887 25.91 14.36 -3.40
N SER A 888 25.88 14.53 -2.09
CA SER A 888 25.69 15.82 -1.41
C SER A 888 26.08 15.70 0.05
N GLY A 889 26.78 16.70 0.59
CA GLY A 889 27.18 16.68 2.00
C GLY A 889 28.04 15.47 2.35
N ASP A 890 27.50 14.58 3.18
CA ASP A 890 28.10 13.31 3.59
C ASP A 890 27.51 12.08 2.87
N GLN A 891 26.53 12.27 1.97
CA GLN A 891 25.92 11.23 1.17
C GLN A 891 26.68 11.01 -0.15
N GLU A 892 26.90 9.75 -0.49
CA GLU A 892 27.45 9.28 -1.77
C GLU A 892 27.20 7.78 -1.97
N THR A 893 27.07 7.37 -3.24
CA THR A 893 27.19 5.98 -3.66
C THR A 893 28.42 5.84 -4.54
N LEU A 894 29.33 4.93 -4.21
CA LEU A 894 30.59 4.75 -4.93
C LEU A 894 30.52 3.54 -5.84
N VAL A 895 30.84 3.72 -7.12
CA VAL A 895 31.13 2.64 -8.06
C VAL A 895 32.60 2.71 -8.43
N GLY A 896 33.35 1.64 -8.21
CA GLY A 896 34.81 1.70 -8.37
C GLY A 896 35.47 0.40 -8.80
N PHE A 897 36.74 0.53 -9.18
CA PHE A 897 37.65 -0.59 -9.39
C PHE A 897 38.83 -0.45 -8.44
N GLU A 898 39.07 -1.47 -7.63
CA GLU A 898 40.25 -1.56 -6.79
C GLU A 898 41.38 -2.29 -7.55
N GLY A 899 42.46 -1.55 -7.86
CA GLY A 899 43.64 -2.11 -8.54
C GLY A 899 44.28 -3.25 -7.73
N ALA A 900 44.48 -3.00 -6.44
CA ALA A 900 44.93 -4.03 -5.50
C ALA A 900 43.83 -5.09 -5.30
N GLY A 901 44.03 -6.29 -5.86
CA GLY A 901 43.06 -7.38 -5.75
C GLY A 901 42.08 -7.49 -6.91
N GLN A 902 42.13 -6.54 -7.87
CA GLN A 902 41.39 -6.56 -9.13
C GLN A 902 39.89 -6.81 -8.97
N LYS A 903 39.20 -5.88 -8.29
CA LYS A 903 37.78 -6.00 -7.98
C LYS A 903 36.99 -4.79 -8.44
N MET A 904 35.86 -5.05 -9.10
CA MET A 904 34.78 -4.08 -9.20
C MET A 904 33.98 -4.06 -7.91
N TYR A 905 33.47 -2.89 -7.53
CA TYR A 905 32.58 -2.77 -6.38
C TYR A 905 31.52 -1.67 -6.52
N VAL A 906 30.45 -1.84 -5.75
CA VAL A 906 29.48 -0.82 -5.40
C VAL A 906 29.47 -0.68 -3.88
N ASP A 907 29.66 0.54 -3.38
CA ASP A 907 29.58 0.88 -1.95
C ASP A 907 28.49 1.93 -1.73
N ARG A 908 27.43 1.48 -1.07
CA ARG A 908 26.24 2.26 -0.72
C ARG A 908 26.14 2.57 0.77
N SER A 909 27.24 2.46 1.51
CA SER A 909 27.28 2.69 2.97
C SER A 909 26.91 4.11 3.40
N ARG A 910 26.98 5.07 2.47
CA ARG A 910 26.60 6.47 2.66
C ARG A 910 25.58 6.92 1.61
N SER A 911 24.79 6.00 1.07
CA SER A 911 23.84 6.27 -0.02
C SER A 911 22.54 6.99 0.39
N GLY A 912 22.49 7.53 1.61
CA GLY A 912 21.31 8.13 2.23
C GLY A 912 20.73 7.26 3.33
N GLU A 913 19.43 6.99 3.31
CA GLU A 913 18.79 6.09 4.27
C GLU A 913 19.27 4.65 4.08
N VAL A 914 19.95 4.11 5.10
CA VAL A 914 20.52 2.75 5.10
C VAL A 914 20.17 1.93 6.34
N ASP A 915 19.49 2.55 7.32
CA ASP A 915 19.20 1.98 8.64
C ASP A 915 17.77 1.43 8.77
N PHE A 916 16.99 1.44 7.68
CA PHE A 916 15.65 0.81 7.64
C PHE A 916 15.69 -0.72 7.80
N SER A 917 16.86 -1.35 7.66
CA SER A 917 17.08 -2.76 7.99
C SER A 917 18.53 -3.06 8.34
N GLU A 918 18.77 -3.78 9.45
CA GLU A 918 20.12 -4.24 9.83
C GLU A 918 20.74 -5.21 8.80
N LYS A 919 19.92 -5.80 7.93
CA LYS A 919 20.35 -6.71 6.86
C LYS A 919 20.64 -6.02 5.54
N PHE A 920 20.45 -4.70 5.46
CA PHE A 920 20.77 -3.93 4.27
C PHE A 920 22.31 -3.85 4.10
N SER A 921 22.88 -4.82 3.39
CA SER A 921 24.32 -4.87 3.15
C SER A 921 24.78 -3.71 2.27
N THR A 922 25.93 -3.12 2.60
CA THR A 922 26.34 -1.82 2.07
C THR A 922 27.48 -1.86 1.05
N ARG A 923 28.18 -2.98 0.89
CA ARG A 923 29.29 -3.12 -0.06
C ARG A 923 29.22 -4.44 -0.80
N HIS A 924 29.31 -4.39 -2.12
CA HIS A 924 29.21 -5.53 -3.02
C HIS A 924 30.38 -5.55 -3.98
N GLU A 925 30.96 -6.72 -4.22
CA GLU A 925 32.23 -6.84 -4.95
C GLU A 925 32.22 -8.04 -5.90
N ALA A 926 32.91 -7.89 -7.03
CA ALA A 926 33.14 -8.96 -7.99
C ALA A 926 34.59 -8.90 -8.50
N GLY A 927 35.26 -10.04 -8.58
CA GLY A 927 36.59 -10.13 -9.18
C GLY A 927 36.51 -9.89 -10.69
N MET A 928 37.41 -9.06 -11.23
CA MET A 928 37.45 -8.71 -12.64
C MET A 928 38.90 -8.62 -13.11
N ASP A 929 39.26 -9.34 -14.17
CA ASP A 929 40.55 -9.19 -14.83
C ASP A 929 40.40 -8.36 -16.13
N PRO A 930 40.65 -7.03 -16.09
CA PRO A 930 40.37 -6.16 -17.22
C PRO A 930 41.31 -6.42 -18.40
N ALA A 931 40.73 -6.82 -19.53
CA ALA A 931 41.46 -6.95 -20.80
C ALA A 931 42.16 -5.63 -21.17
N ASP A 932 43.42 -5.72 -21.57
CA ASP A 932 44.29 -4.57 -21.88
C ASP A 932 44.39 -3.51 -20.76
N ARG A 933 44.11 -3.90 -19.51
CA ARG A 933 44.02 -2.99 -18.34
C ARG A 933 42.95 -1.90 -18.51
N ARG A 934 41.91 -2.18 -19.29
CA ARG A 934 40.80 -1.25 -19.54
C ARG A 934 39.53 -1.74 -18.87
N VAL A 935 38.90 -0.88 -18.09
CA VAL A 935 37.61 -1.12 -17.46
C VAL A 935 36.56 -0.32 -18.24
N LYS A 936 35.65 -1.05 -18.89
CA LYS A 936 34.48 -0.47 -19.54
C LYS A 936 33.27 -0.59 -18.63
N LEU A 937 32.53 0.50 -18.48
CA LEU A 937 31.36 0.59 -17.62
C LEU A 937 30.18 1.19 -18.36
N ARG A 938 28.99 0.64 -18.10
CA ARG A 938 27.72 1.32 -18.25
C ARG A 938 27.04 1.36 -16.89
N ILE A 939 26.67 2.54 -16.39
CA ILE A 939 26.04 2.71 -15.08
C ILE A 939 24.72 3.43 -15.28
N PHE A 940 23.64 2.88 -14.75
CA PHE A 940 22.30 3.48 -14.74
C PHE A 940 21.99 3.91 -13.31
N VAL A 941 21.67 5.17 -13.13
CA VAL A 941 21.24 5.73 -11.85
C VAL A 941 19.83 6.25 -12.01
N ASP A 942 18.95 5.92 -11.07
CA ASP A 942 17.59 6.42 -11.01
C ASP A 942 17.24 6.95 -9.59
N GLY A 943 15.99 7.31 -9.36
CA GLY A 943 15.48 7.88 -8.10
C GLY A 943 15.96 7.12 -6.86
N SER A 944 15.99 5.78 -6.92
CA SER A 944 16.33 4.90 -5.81
C SER A 944 17.19 3.69 -6.19
N SER A 945 17.90 3.73 -7.32
CA SER A 945 18.71 2.58 -7.77
C SER A 945 19.98 2.97 -8.51
N VAL A 946 20.94 2.04 -8.45
CA VAL A 946 22.15 2.01 -9.28
C VAL A 946 22.29 0.60 -9.88
N GLU A 947 22.34 0.53 -11.21
CA GLU A 947 22.66 -0.70 -11.95
C GLU A 947 23.97 -0.52 -12.75
N VAL A 948 24.98 -1.33 -12.46
CA VAL A 948 26.31 -1.26 -13.08
C VAL A 948 26.53 -2.46 -13.98
N PHE A 949 27.02 -2.25 -15.20
CA PHE A 949 27.44 -3.30 -16.14
C PHE A 949 28.90 -3.08 -16.51
N ALA A 950 29.77 -3.98 -16.05
CA ALA A 950 31.20 -3.93 -16.28
C ALA A 950 31.65 -4.99 -17.29
N GLY A 951 32.72 -4.69 -18.03
CA GLY A 951 33.34 -5.64 -18.95
C GLY A 951 32.40 -6.07 -20.09
N ASP A 952 31.67 -5.11 -20.67
CA ASP A 952 30.68 -5.39 -21.73
C ASP A 952 29.57 -6.39 -21.31
N GLY A 953 29.26 -6.46 -20.00
CA GLY A 953 28.14 -7.24 -19.45
C GLY A 953 28.54 -8.53 -18.70
N GLU A 954 29.84 -8.77 -18.51
CA GLU A 954 30.38 -9.91 -17.75
C GLU A 954 30.01 -9.87 -16.26
N ILE A 955 29.94 -8.66 -15.69
CA ILE A 955 29.59 -8.43 -14.29
C ILE A 955 28.49 -7.39 -14.27
N ALA A 956 27.41 -7.67 -13.52
CA ALA A 956 26.43 -6.65 -13.17
C ALA A 956 26.26 -6.51 -11.66
N PHE A 957 25.89 -5.30 -11.24
CA PHE A 957 25.43 -5.00 -9.89
C PHE A 957 24.07 -4.30 -9.97
N SER A 958 23.10 -4.78 -9.19
CA SER A 958 21.80 -4.14 -9.02
C SER A 958 21.62 -3.78 -7.56
N ASN A 959 21.59 -2.47 -7.28
CA ASN A 959 21.53 -1.97 -5.92
C ASN A 959 20.47 -0.89 -5.74
N LEU A 960 19.62 -1.06 -4.72
CA LEU A 960 18.80 0.03 -4.22
C LEU A 960 19.66 1.03 -3.42
N ILE A 961 19.30 2.31 -3.52
CA ILE A 961 19.85 3.43 -2.75
C ILE A 961 18.72 4.38 -2.36
N PHE A 962 18.85 5.10 -1.24
CA PHE A 962 17.82 6.04 -0.77
C PHE A 962 18.41 7.41 -0.42
N PRO A 963 19.00 8.11 -1.40
CA PRO A 963 19.64 9.40 -1.20
C PRO A 963 18.63 10.54 -1.09
N ASP A 964 18.97 11.57 -0.32
CA ASP A 964 18.16 12.78 -0.20
C ASP A 964 17.86 13.39 -1.58
N GLY A 965 16.74 14.09 -1.71
CA GLY A 965 16.33 14.70 -2.99
C GLY A 965 17.35 15.69 -3.58
N ALA A 966 18.20 16.27 -2.73
CA ALA A 966 19.27 17.20 -3.12
C ALA A 966 20.60 16.51 -3.50
N SER A 967 20.73 15.22 -3.23
CA SER A 967 21.91 14.42 -3.57
C SER A 967 21.93 14.12 -5.06
N ASP A 968 22.45 15.05 -5.85
CA ASP A 968 22.42 15.02 -7.32
C ASP A 968 23.79 15.21 -7.99
N SER A 969 24.87 15.41 -7.21
CA SER A 969 26.21 15.64 -7.76
C SER A 969 26.95 14.33 -8.10
N MET A 970 28.03 14.46 -8.87
CA MET A 970 28.86 13.34 -9.33
C MET A 970 30.35 13.65 -9.22
N SER A 971 31.15 12.61 -9.01
CA SER A 971 32.61 12.70 -9.00
C SER A 971 33.31 11.56 -9.72
N LEU A 972 34.54 11.82 -10.20
CA LEU A 972 35.47 10.81 -10.68
C LEU A 972 36.85 11.07 -10.08
N THR A 973 37.37 10.09 -9.35
CA THR A 973 38.65 10.18 -8.65
C THR A 973 39.53 8.97 -8.98
N SER A 974 40.84 9.20 -9.12
CA SER A 974 41.83 8.12 -9.27
C SER A 974 42.28 7.64 -7.89
N THR A 975 42.38 6.34 -7.68
CA THR A 975 42.82 5.73 -6.41
C THR A 975 44.06 4.86 -6.64
N GLY A 976 44.96 4.77 -5.64
CA GLY A 976 46.18 3.94 -5.67
C GLY A 976 47.29 4.39 -6.63
N GLY A 977 46.94 4.75 -7.87
CA GLY A 977 47.84 5.20 -8.94
C GLY A 977 47.12 6.14 -9.91
N ASN A 978 47.68 6.28 -11.11
CA ASN A 978 47.12 7.10 -12.17
C ASN A 978 46.22 6.27 -13.09
N ILE A 979 45.21 6.92 -13.65
CA ILE A 979 44.34 6.37 -14.69
C ILE A 979 44.34 7.27 -15.93
N LYS A 980 43.98 6.69 -17.07
CA LYS A 980 43.69 7.43 -18.29
C LYS A 980 42.25 7.19 -18.72
N VAL A 981 41.48 8.27 -18.75
CA VAL A 981 40.09 8.25 -19.19
C VAL A 981 40.07 8.44 -20.71
N HIS A 982 39.70 7.40 -21.45
CA HIS A 982 39.55 7.50 -22.90
C HIS A 982 38.21 8.12 -23.27
N GLN A 983 37.16 7.71 -22.57
CA GLN A 983 35.79 8.20 -22.74
C GLN A 983 35.10 8.21 -21.39
N PHE A 984 34.35 9.28 -21.13
CA PHE A 984 33.39 9.38 -20.04
C PHE A 984 32.22 10.24 -20.52
N ASP A 985 31.09 9.60 -20.79
CA ASP A 985 29.86 10.24 -21.21
C ASP A 985 28.81 10.10 -20.11
N VAL A 986 28.13 11.18 -19.76
CA VAL A 986 26.97 11.20 -18.86
C VAL A 986 25.76 11.66 -19.68
N TYR A 987 24.76 10.80 -19.81
CA TYR A 987 23.49 11.08 -20.46
C TYR A 987 22.41 11.25 -19.38
N PRO A 988 21.81 12.44 -19.20
CA PRO A 988 20.58 12.53 -18.42
C PRO A 988 19.51 11.66 -19.08
N LEU A 989 18.68 10.97 -18.30
CA LEU A 989 17.58 10.17 -18.81
C LEU A 989 16.26 10.87 -18.48
N ASP A 990 15.44 11.08 -19.51
CA ASP A 990 14.13 11.69 -19.38
C ASP A 990 13.15 10.75 -18.65
N THR A 991 12.16 11.34 -17.98
CA THR A 991 11.10 10.58 -17.32
C THR A 991 10.19 9.91 -18.34
N VAL A 992 9.73 8.68 -18.05
CA VAL A 992 8.83 7.92 -18.93
C VAL A 992 7.35 8.05 -18.55
N TRP A 993 7.05 8.71 -17.42
CA TRP A 993 5.71 8.71 -16.81
C TRP A 993 4.79 9.82 -17.30
N LYS A 994 5.36 10.96 -17.68
CA LYS A 994 4.62 12.15 -18.11
C LYS A 994 5.41 12.96 -19.10
N GLU A 995 4.69 13.72 -19.92
CA GLU A 995 5.31 14.58 -20.91
C GLU A 995 6.19 15.64 -20.25
N ALA A 996 7.47 15.66 -20.62
CA ALA A 996 8.48 16.54 -20.04
C ALA A 996 8.22 18.01 -20.39
N ASN A 997 7.48 18.72 -19.53
CA ASN A 997 7.29 20.18 -19.63
C ASN A 997 7.17 20.90 -18.27
N GLY A 998 7.43 20.21 -17.15
CA GLY A 998 7.32 20.78 -15.81
C GLY A 998 8.67 20.92 -15.11
N GLU A 999 9.01 22.13 -14.66
CA GLU A 999 10.02 22.32 -13.62
C GLU A 999 9.54 21.60 -12.35
N ARG A 1000 10.38 20.78 -11.70
CA ARG A 1000 10.02 20.13 -10.43
C ARG A 1000 10.67 20.83 -9.25
N LEU A 1001 10.05 20.65 -8.08
CA LEU A 1001 10.61 21.01 -6.80
C LEU A 1001 10.36 19.83 -5.84
N GLN A 1002 11.42 19.10 -5.51
CA GLN A 1002 11.36 17.87 -4.73
C GLN A 1002 12.03 18.08 -3.38
N MET A 1003 11.26 17.88 -2.32
CA MET A 1003 11.75 17.88 -0.94
C MET A 1003 12.58 16.62 -0.68
N ASP A 1004 13.58 16.73 0.18
CA ASP A 1004 14.34 15.58 0.66
C ASP A 1004 13.57 14.71 1.66
N HIS A 1005 12.47 15.21 2.23
CA HIS A 1005 11.58 14.46 3.10
C HIS A 1005 10.13 14.86 2.87
N ASP A 1006 9.23 13.88 2.83
CA ASP A 1006 7.78 14.15 2.88
C ASP A 1006 7.33 14.43 4.33
N ARG A 1007 7.98 13.76 5.30
CA ARG A 1007 7.67 13.91 6.72
C ARG A 1007 8.90 13.70 7.60
N LEU A 1008 9.00 14.47 8.67
CA LEU A 1008 10.01 14.35 9.72
C LEU A 1008 9.37 14.36 11.10
N SER A 1009 9.99 13.67 12.05
CA SER A 1009 9.69 13.82 13.47
C SER A 1009 10.95 14.22 14.22
N LEU A 1010 10.93 15.34 14.96
CA LEU A 1010 12.11 15.89 15.64
C LEU A 1010 11.84 16.09 17.14
N LYS A 1011 12.81 15.76 18.01
CA LYS A 1011 12.75 16.05 19.45
C LYS A 1011 12.90 17.55 19.68
N LYS A 1012 12.28 18.08 20.73
CA LYS A 1012 12.50 19.47 21.12
C LYS A 1012 14.00 19.77 21.32
N GLY A 1013 14.51 20.77 20.59
CA GLY A 1013 15.91 21.18 20.55
C GLY A 1013 16.73 20.52 19.44
N GLU A 1014 16.19 19.49 18.79
CA GLU A 1014 16.79 18.84 17.63
C GLU A 1014 16.65 19.74 16.39
N SER A 1015 17.69 19.73 15.57
CA SER A 1015 17.74 20.45 14.30
C SER A 1015 18.00 19.46 13.18
N HIS A 1016 17.45 19.74 12.02
CA HIS A 1016 17.67 18.99 10.80
C HIS A 1016 17.82 19.99 9.65
N THR A 1017 18.67 19.71 8.66
CA THR A 1017 18.76 20.56 7.46
C THR A 1017 17.86 19.95 6.40
N LEU A 1018 16.75 20.62 6.08
CA LEU A 1018 15.94 20.27 4.93
C LEU A 1018 16.56 20.84 3.67
N SER A 1019 16.48 20.07 2.61
CA SER A 1019 17.01 20.38 1.29
C SER A 1019 15.92 20.20 0.25
N VAL A 1020 16.01 20.99 -0.81
CA VAL A 1020 15.07 20.91 -1.92
C VAL A 1020 15.82 20.98 -3.23
N ARG A 1021 15.55 20.03 -4.11
CA ARG A 1021 16.00 20.09 -5.50
C ARG A 1021 14.97 20.87 -6.31
N SER A 1022 15.43 21.80 -7.13
CA SER A 1022 14.60 22.56 -8.06
C SER A 1022 15.21 22.52 -9.45
N ASP A 1023 14.41 22.11 -10.44
CA ASP A 1023 14.81 22.22 -11.85
C ASP A 1023 14.79 23.67 -12.35
N SER A 1024 14.16 24.58 -11.58
CA SER A 1024 14.16 26.02 -11.84
C SER A 1024 15.38 26.70 -11.20
N SER A 1025 15.96 27.68 -11.89
CA SER A 1025 16.99 28.57 -11.32
C SER A 1025 16.42 29.64 -10.37
N SER A 1026 15.14 29.55 -10.03
CA SER A 1026 14.44 30.50 -9.17
C SER A 1026 14.89 30.38 -7.71
N ALA A 1027 15.03 31.51 -7.02
CA ALA A 1027 15.29 31.49 -5.58
C ALA A 1027 14.15 30.79 -4.83
N ILE A 1028 14.52 29.96 -3.85
CA ILE A 1028 13.61 29.25 -2.96
C ILE A 1028 13.34 30.09 -1.73
N HIS A 1029 12.08 30.12 -1.30
CA HIS A 1029 11.64 30.75 -0.07
C HIS A 1029 11.04 29.69 0.86
N TRP A 1030 11.59 29.63 2.07
CA TRP A 1030 11.17 28.68 3.10
C TRP A 1030 10.21 29.33 4.10
N SER A 1031 9.20 28.58 4.53
CA SER A 1031 8.27 29.02 5.57
C SER A 1031 7.79 27.87 6.44
N SER A 1032 7.38 28.19 7.66
CA SER A 1032 6.83 27.26 8.65
C SER A 1032 5.38 27.64 8.92
N SER A 1033 4.44 26.70 8.83
CA SER A 1033 3.05 26.95 9.24
C SER A 1033 2.95 27.21 10.76
N ASN A 1034 3.87 26.63 11.55
CA ASN A 1034 3.98 26.78 13.00
C ASN A 1034 5.40 27.14 13.48
N PRO A 1035 5.81 28.42 13.43
CA PRO A 1035 7.17 28.85 13.80
C PRO A 1035 7.58 28.63 15.27
N GLU A 1036 6.63 28.37 16.18
CA GLU A 1036 6.93 28.05 17.59
C GLU A 1036 7.21 26.57 17.82
N ALA A 1037 6.58 25.70 17.00
CA ALA A 1037 6.91 24.29 16.97
C ALA A 1037 8.22 24.12 16.21
N VAL A 1038 8.31 24.66 14.99
CA VAL A 1038 9.47 24.49 14.12
C VAL A 1038 9.96 25.85 13.61
N GLU A 1039 11.10 26.29 14.12
CA GLU A 1039 11.84 27.42 13.55
C GLU A 1039 12.48 26.99 12.24
N VAL A 1040 12.42 27.85 11.22
CA VAL A 1040 13.07 27.62 9.92
C VAL A 1040 14.06 28.74 9.65
N ARG A 1041 15.28 28.36 9.30
CA ARG A 1041 16.36 29.27 8.93
C ARG A 1041 16.89 28.90 7.54
N ASP A 1042 16.48 29.68 6.56
CA ASP A 1042 16.97 29.60 5.18
C ASP A 1042 18.50 29.79 5.13
N LYS A 1043 19.20 28.85 4.49
CA LYS A 1043 20.67 28.87 4.29
C LYS A 1043 21.08 29.40 2.92
N GLY A 1044 20.13 29.66 2.02
CA GLY A 1044 20.38 29.86 0.60
C GLY A 1044 20.54 28.53 -0.14
N THR A 1045 20.62 28.59 -1.48
CA THR A 1045 20.89 27.45 -2.38
C THR A 1045 19.93 26.26 -2.30
N GLY A 1046 18.73 26.42 -1.72
CA GLY A 1046 17.76 25.33 -1.62
C GLY A 1046 17.85 24.53 -0.31
N GLU A 1047 18.48 25.06 0.72
CA GLU A 1047 18.52 24.44 2.05
C GLU A 1047 17.90 25.34 3.13
N ALA A 1048 17.34 24.74 4.18
CA ALA A 1048 16.95 25.40 5.40
C ALA A 1048 17.20 24.54 6.64
N ASP A 1049 17.83 25.12 7.65
CA ASP A 1049 17.90 24.49 8.98
C ASP A 1049 16.54 24.64 9.64
N ILE A 1050 15.91 23.51 9.95
CA ILE A 1050 14.72 23.45 10.78
C ILE A 1050 15.11 23.06 12.20
N THR A 1051 14.46 23.65 13.20
CA THR A 1051 14.71 23.33 14.61
C THR A 1051 13.40 23.20 15.36
N MET A 1052 13.19 22.05 16.00
CA MET A 1052 12.01 21.83 16.82
C MET A 1052 12.11 22.64 18.13
N LYS A 1053 11.48 23.81 18.18
CA LYS A 1053 11.48 24.72 19.33
C LYS A 1053 10.43 24.38 20.39
N GLY A 1054 9.34 23.75 19.99
CA GLY A 1054 8.17 23.47 20.82
C GLY A 1054 7.52 22.13 20.48
N SER A 1055 6.39 21.83 21.12
CA SER A 1055 5.54 20.69 20.73
C SER A 1055 4.54 21.15 19.67
N GLY A 1056 4.22 20.29 18.71
CA GLY A 1056 3.28 20.59 17.63
C GLY A 1056 3.69 20.03 16.28
N ARG A 1057 2.91 20.37 15.26
CA ARG A 1057 3.16 20.05 13.85
C ARG A 1057 3.41 21.36 13.11
N SER A 1058 4.32 21.32 12.15
CA SER A 1058 4.50 22.40 11.18
C SER A 1058 4.58 21.83 9.78
N ILE A 1059 3.93 22.47 8.82
CA ILE A 1059 4.18 22.24 7.41
C ILE A 1059 5.30 23.19 7.01
N ILE A 1060 6.45 22.62 6.64
CA ILE A 1060 7.58 23.39 6.13
C ILE A 1060 7.45 23.44 4.62
N THR A 1061 7.35 24.64 4.07
CA THR A 1061 7.11 24.85 2.65
C THR A 1061 8.30 25.53 2.00
N ALA A 1062 8.87 24.90 0.98
CA ALA A 1062 9.77 25.51 0.01
C ALA A 1062 8.97 25.98 -1.20
N LYS A 1063 9.13 27.24 -1.61
CA LYS A 1063 8.42 27.82 -2.76
C LYS A 1063 9.35 28.58 -3.68
N THR A 1064 9.17 28.44 -4.99
CA THR A 1064 9.84 29.30 -5.96
C THR A 1064 9.30 30.74 -5.91
N LYS A 1065 10.11 31.70 -6.37
CA LYS A 1065 9.69 33.10 -6.51
C LYS A 1065 8.44 33.22 -7.40
N GLY A 1066 7.31 33.60 -6.82
CA GLY A 1066 6.00 33.66 -7.49
C GLY A 1066 5.03 32.54 -7.10
N GLY A 1067 5.51 31.52 -6.39
CA GLY A 1067 4.70 30.43 -5.83
C GLY A 1067 4.22 29.40 -6.84
N LYS A 1068 4.80 29.38 -8.05
CA LYS A 1068 4.41 28.45 -9.13
C LYS A 1068 4.73 27.00 -8.77
N LEU A 1069 5.88 26.76 -8.14
CA LEU A 1069 6.26 25.45 -7.61
C LEU A 1069 6.34 25.54 -6.09
N LYS A 1070 5.86 24.50 -5.42
CA LYS A 1070 6.00 24.34 -3.97
C LYS A 1070 6.31 22.89 -3.63
N GLY A 1071 7.07 22.71 -2.55
CA GLY A 1071 7.34 21.42 -1.93
C GLY A 1071 7.11 21.59 -0.45
N GLU A 1072 6.55 20.57 0.19
CA GLU A 1072 6.11 20.65 1.57
C GLU A 1072 6.57 19.40 2.33
N THR A 1073 7.14 19.61 3.52
CA THR A 1073 7.47 18.55 4.48
C THR A 1073 6.63 18.72 5.72
N VAL A 1074 5.96 17.66 6.17
CA VAL A 1074 5.27 17.64 7.46
C VAL A 1074 6.30 17.40 8.57
N VAL A 1075 6.44 18.32 9.52
CA VAL A 1075 7.37 18.17 10.65
C VAL A 1075 6.59 18.09 11.96
N ASP A 1076 6.62 16.93 12.61
CA ASP A 1076 5.97 16.69 13.89
C ASP A 1076 6.97 16.74 15.05
N SER A 1077 6.53 17.25 16.20
CA SER A 1077 7.29 17.15 17.45
C SER A 1077 7.28 15.71 17.96
N ARG A 1078 8.47 15.19 18.25
CA ARG A 1078 8.68 13.88 18.82
C ARG A 1078 8.59 13.92 20.34
N GLU A 1079 7.59 13.24 20.91
CA GLU A 1079 7.38 13.15 22.36
C GLU A 1079 7.54 11.72 22.89
N ALA A 1080 8.02 11.64 24.12
CA ALA A 1080 8.30 10.40 24.83
C ALA A 1080 7.27 10.17 25.93
N TYR A 1081 6.72 8.96 26.00
CA TYR A 1081 5.69 8.60 26.95
C TYR A 1081 6.09 7.37 27.77
N THR A 1082 5.69 7.30 29.04
CA THR A 1082 5.77 6.07 29.81
C THR A 1082 4.46 5.31 29.69
N ILE A 1083 4.52 4.06 29.25
CA ILE A 1083 3.37 3.17 29.14
C ILE A 1083 3.30 2.34 30.43
N SER A 1084 2.21 2.46 31.18
CA SER A 1084 2.06 1.77 32.47
C SER A 1084 0.70 1.10 32.63
N ARG A 1085 0.65 -0.07 33.26
CA ARG A 1085 -0.61 -0.76 33.54
C ARG A 1085 -1.45 0.09 34.49
N GLY A 1086 -2.65 0.46 34.08
CA GLY A 1086 -3.50 1.45 34.75
C GLY A 1086 -3.89 1.10 36.19
N VAL A 1087 -3.93 -0.19 36.54
CA VAL A 1087 -4.34 -0.67 37.87
C VAL A 1087 -3.15 -0.92 38.82
N GLN A 1088 -2.00 -1.35 38.29
CA GLN A 1088 -0.88 -1.83 39.10
C GLN A 1088 0.38 -0.96 38.99
N GLY A 1089 0.43 -0.02 38.05
CA GLY A 1089 1.60 0.84 37.83
C GLY A 1089 2.82 0.13 37.25
N LEU A 1090 2.70 -1.13 36.84
CA LEU A 1090 3.73 -1.87 36.11
C LEU A 1090 4.00 -1.13 34.78
N ALA A 1091 5.22 -0.63 34.59
CA ALA A 1091 5.61 -0.02 33.32
C ALA A 1091 5.92 -1.11 32.29
N LEU A 1092 5.68 -0.80 31.02
CA LEU A 1092 6.27 -1.56 29.93
C LEU A 1092 7.78 -1.26 29.94
N GLU A 1093 8.59 -2.31 30.10
CA GLU A 1093 10.05 -2.19 30.19
C GLU A 1093 10.68 -2.59 28.85
N SER A 1094 11.59 -1.75 28.34
CA SER A 1094 12.47 -2.16 27.24
C SER A 1094 13.47 -3.20 27.75
N PRO A 1095 13.72 -4.31 27.05
CA PRO A 1095 14.71 -5.28 27.48
C PRO A 1095 16.09 -4.64 27.48
N VAL A 1096 16.76 -4.69 28.63
CA VAL A 1096 18.19 -4.49 28.76
C VAL A 1096 18.76 -5.86 29.10
N GLU A 1097 19.80 -6.31 28.38
CA GLU A 1097 20.50 -7.54 28.75
C GLU A 1097 20.84 -7.52 30.26
N ASN A 1098 20.30 -8.50 31.00
CA ASN A 1098 20.55 -8.79 32.42
C ASN A 1098 19.89 -7.89 33.51
N GLY A 1099 18.59 -8.08 33.71
CA GLY A 1099 18.01 -8.46 35.02
C GLY A 1099 18.37 -7.62 36.26
N SER A 1100 18.19 -6.29 36.22
CA SER A 1100 18.19 -5.47 37.45
C SER A 1100 16.91 -4.63 37.57
N THR A 1101 16.40 -4.51 38.80
CA THR A 1101 15.22 -3.71 39.14
C THR A 1101 15.54 -2.22 39.00
N VAL A 1102 14.85 -1.49 38.13
CA VAL A 1102 15.07 -0.05 37.91
C VAL A 1102 13.89 0.79 38.41
N LEU A 1103 14.24 1.96 38.97
CA LEU A 1103 13.37 2.98 39.56
C LEU A 1103 12.47 3.65 38.52
N MET A 1104 11.30 4.15 38.97
CA MET A 1104 10.39 4.97 38.14
C MET A 1104 11.11 6.20 37.57
N GLY A 1105 11.19 6.32 36.24
CA GLY A 1105 11.61 7.54 35.54
C GLY A 1105 12.89 7.46 34.69
N ASP A 1106 13.41 6.26 34.42
CA ASP A 1106 14.60 6.03 33.57
C ASP A 1106 14.23 6.02 32.05
N PRO A 1107 15.13 6.50 31.14
CA PRO A 1107 15.07 6.25 29.70
C PRO A 1107 14.44 4.93 29.21
N VAL A 1108 14.74 3.81 29.88
CA VAL A 1108 14.29 2.44 29.52
C VAL A 1108 12.76 2.25 29.61
N GLN A 1109 12.05 3.12 30.33
CA GLN A 1109 10.59 3.08 30.50
C GLN A 1109 9.86 4.09 29.61
N ARG A 1110 10.57 4.69 28.64
CA ARG A 1110 9.99 5.67 27.72
C ARG A 1110 9.86 5.06 26.34
N TRP A 1111 8.69 5.29 25.78
CA TRP A 1111 8.20 4.79 24.51
C TRP A 1111 7.78 5.97 23.65
N GLU A 1112 8.12 5.89 22.38
CA GLU A 1112 7.73 6.84 21.35
C GLU A 1112 6.60 6.21 20.54
N PHE A 1113 5.59 7.02 20.22
CA PHE A 1113 4.46 6.58 19.42
C PHE A 1113 4.56 7.24 18.06
N SER A 1114 4.78 6.43 17.03
CA SER A 1114 4.91 6.91 15.66
C SER A 1114 3.75 6.39 14.83
N LEU A 1115 2.98 7.30 14.24
CA LEU A 1115 1.89 6.94 13.36
C LEU A 1115 2.45 6.32 12.08
N ARG A 1116 1.94 5.15 11.69
CA ARG A 1116 2.29 4.45 10.46
C ARG A 1116 1.28 4.71 9.35
N PRO A 1117 1.70 4.68 8.07
CA PRO A 1117 0.78 4.54 6.95
C PRO A 1117 -0.16 3.36 7.19
N GLY A 1118 -1.47 3.57 7.10
CA GLY A 1118 -2.47 2.56 7.44
C GLY A 1118 -3.13 2.71 8.82
N GLY A 1119 -2.73 3.70 9.62
CA GLY A 1119 -3.49 4.18 10.78
C GLY A 1119 -3.19 3.51 12.12
N GLY A 1120 -2.21 2.62 12.20
CA GLY A 1120 -1.67 2.07 13.46
C GLY A 1120 -0.47 2.86 13.99
N TYR A 1121 -0.13 2.68 15.26
CA TYR A 1121 1.07 3.25 15.88
C TYR A 1121 2.16 2.19 16.00
N SER A 1122 3.39 2.48 15.61
CA SER A 1122 4.53 1.77 16.20
C SER A 1122 4.83 2.36 17.57
N VAL A 1123 5.27 1.49 18.48
CA VAL A 1123 5.58 1.84 19.86
C VAL A 1123 7.06 1.56 20.10
N THR A 1124 7.90 2.57 19.88
CA THR A 1124 9.35 2.46 19.86
C THR A 1124 9.95 2.68 21.25
N ALA A 1125 10.74 1.74 21.74
CA ALA A 1125 11.50 1.91 22.97
C ALA A 1125 12.63 2.92 22.76
N ILE A 1126 12.67 4.00 23.55
CA ILE A 1126 13.62 5.11 23.33
C ILE A 1126 15.08 4.71 23.54
N ASP A 1127 15.31 3.75 24.44
CA ASP A 1127 16.67 3.32 24.78
C ASP A 1127 17.27 2.43 23.69
N SER A 1128 16.47 1.50 23.14
CA SER A 1128 16.93 0.54 22.14
C SER A 1128 16.65 0.93 20.69
N GLY A 1129 15.78 1.91 20.41
CA GLY A 1129 15.33 2.27 19.05
C GLY A 1129 14.41 1.24 18.37
N LYS A 1130 14.31 0.05 18.94
CA LYS A 1130 13.43 -1.07 18.54
C LYS A 1130 11.95 -0.84 18.89
N VAL A 1131 11.06 -1.50 18.17
CA VAL A 1131 9.60 -1.39 18.34
C VAL A 1131 9.02 -2.54 19.17
N LEU A 1132 7.92 -2.26 19.85
CA LEU A 1132 7.11 -3.27 20.51
C LEU A 1132 6.49 -4.19 19.46
N ASP A 1133 6.92 -5.45 19.47
CA ASP A 1133 6.61 -6.47 18.48
C ASP A 1133 5.87 -7.65 19.11
N ALA A 1134 4.81 -8.06 18.43
CA ALA A 1134 4.05 -9.26 18.71
C ALA A 1134 4.54 -10.42 17.82
N SER A 1135 5.50 -11.19 18.28
CA SER A 1135 6.27 -12.14 17.46
C SER A 1135 5.53 -13.37 16.90
N GLY A 1136 4.22 -13.56 17.14
CA GLY A 1136 3.48 -14.75 16.75
C GLY A 1136 1.98 -14.56 16.47
N SER A 1137 1.39 -15.55 15.78
CA SER A 1137 0.00 -15.57 15.30
C SER A 1137 -1.00 -16.27 16.25
N MET A 1138 -0.63 -16.68 17.48
CA MET A 1138 -1.50 -17.46 18.38
C MET A 1138 -1.53 -16.98 19.85
N ARG A 1139 -2.42 -17.57 20.67
CA ARG A 1139 -2.74 -17.12 22.04
C ARG A 1139 -1.58 -17.36 23.00
N GLY A 1140 -1.09 -16.31 23.68
CA GLY A 1140 -0.08 -16.41 24.76
C GLY A 1140 1.35 -16.04 24.37
N ASP A 1141 1.56 -15.40 23.22
CA ASP A 1141 2.88 -15.07 22.70
C ASP A 1141 3.60 -13.98 23.51
N ALA A 1142 4.93 -14.11 23.57
CA ALA A 1142 5.80 -13.15 24.22
C ALA A 1142 5.84 -11.85 23.42
N LEU A 1143 5.68 -10.74 24.14
CA LEU A 1143 6.01 -9.44 23.59
C LEU A 1143 7.51 -9.28 23.63
N GLN A 1144 8.04 -8.83 22.51
CA GLN A 1144 9.44 -8.50 22.40
C GLN A 1144 9.60 -7.06 21.95
N VAL A 1145 10.79 -6.53 22.17
CA VAL A 1145 11.22 -5.28 21.55
C VAL A 1145 12.17 -5.69 20.45
N TRP A 1146 11.72 -5.53 19.21
CA TRP A 1146 12.39 -6.05 18.02
C TRP A 1146 12.68 -4.95 17.02
N ASP A 1147 13.52 -5.25 16.03
CA ASP A 1147 13.77 -4.34 14.93
C ASP A 1147 12.46 -3.99 14.22
N ASP A 1148 12.36 -2.74 13.83
CA ASP A 1148 11.19 -2.23 13.15
C ASP A 1148 11.20 -2.67 11.69
N LEU A 1149 10.40 -3.70 11.39
CA LEU A 1149 10.21 -4.26 10.06
C LEU A 1149 8.92 -3.74 9.39
N GLY A 1150 8.19 -2.84 10.06
CA GLY A 1150 6.95 -2.25 9.56
C GLY A 1150 5.76 -3.22 9.47
N TYR A 1151 5.92 -4.48 9.87
CA TYR A 1151 4.89 -5.49 9.78
C TYR A 1151 3.67 -5.18 10.66
N ARG A 1152 2.50 -5.70 10.29
CA ARG A 1152 1.25 -5.46 11.02
C ARG A 1152 1.31 -5.90 12.49
N ASN A 1153 2.20 -6.83 12.84
CA ASN A 1153 2.39 -7.30 14.21
C ASN A 1153 3.26 -6.35 15.07
N GLN A 1154 3.80 -5.29 14.47
CA GLN A 1154 4.53 -4.20 15.11
C GLN A 1154 3.72 -2.89 15.13
N GLN A 1155 2.50 -2.93 14.58
CA GLN A 1155 1.58 -1.81 14.53
C GLN A 1155 0.43 -2.03 15.53
N TRP A 1156 0.14 -1.00 16.31
CA TRP A 1156 -0.79 -1.04 17.43
C TRP A 1156 -1.90 -0.02 17.24
N GLU A 1157 -3.15 -0.47 17.34
CA GLU A 1157 -4.29 0.39 17.57
C GLU A 1157 -4.35 0.79 19.05
N VAL A 1158 -4.42 2.09 19.33
CA VAL A 1158 -4.41 2.64 20.69
C VAL A 1158 -5.75 3.33 20.98
N THR A 1159 -6.64 2.64 21.68
CA THR A 1159 -8.03 3.07 21.89
C THR A 1159 -8.26 3.56 23.32
N PRO A 1160 -8.72 4.80 23.56
CA PRO A 1160 -9.02 5.27 24.91
C PRO A 1160 -10.26 4.57 25.50
N LEU A 1161 -10.18 4.14 26.76
CA LEU A 1161 -11.23 3.39 27.47
C LEU A 1161 -12.13 4.27 28.36
N GLY A 1162 -11.87 5.58 28.42
CA GLY A 1162 -12.71 6.56 29.12
C GLY A 1162 -12.53 6.65 30.64
N ASP A 1163 -11.64 5.85 31.25
CA ASP A 1163 -11.23 5.94 32.66
C ASP A 1163 -9.79 6.46 32.83
N GLY A 1164 -9.28 7.14 31.81
CA GLY A 1164 -7.89 7.57 31.72
C GLY A 1164 -6.92 6.43 31.40
N THR A 1165 -7.42 5.28 30.94
CA THR A 1165 -6.62 4.18 30.39
C THR A 1165 -6.92 3.92 28.91
N PHE A 1166 -6.08 3.12 28.25
CA PHE A 1166 -6.05 2.83 26.83
C PHE A 1166 -5.95 1.30 26.62
N ALA A 1167 -6.61 0.79 25.57
CA ALA A 1167 -6.34 -0.53 25.00
C ALA A 1167 -5.27 -0.40 23.92
N PHE A 1168 -4.35 -1.36 23.88
CA PHE A 1168 -3.33 -1.48 22.85
C PHE A 1168 -3.59 -2.80 22.12
N ASN A 1169 -4.13 -2.73 20.91
CA ASN A 1169 -4.48 -3.90 20.11
C ASN A 1169 -3.53 -4.01 18.94
N VAL A 1170 -2.86 -5.15 18.77
CA VAL A 1170 -1.97 -5.33 17.62
C VAL A 1170 -2.79 -5.49 16.34
N LEU A 1171 -2.48 -4.72 15.30
CA LEU A 1171 -3.28 -4.67 14.06
C LEU A 1171 -3.28 -5.97 13.25
N ASN A 1172 -2.29 -6.84 13.47
CA ASN A 1172 -2.21 -8.14 12.81
C ASN A 1172 -3.25 -9.14 13.32
N SER A 1173 -3.48 -9.19 14.63
CA SER A 1173 -4.32 -10.24 15.24
C SER A 1173 -5.54 -9.71 15.98
N GLY A 1174 -5.68 -8.38 16.10
CA GLY A 1174 -6.71 -7.73 16.91
C GLY A 1174 -6.57 -7.95 18.42
N ARG A 1175 -5.56 -8.71 18.87
CA ARG A 1175 -5.37 -9.04 20.30
C ARG A 1175 -4.80 -7.88 21.09
N SER A 1176 -5.16 -7.83 22.38
CA SER A 1176 -4.76 -6.76 23.29
C SER A 1176 -3.52 -7.09 24.12
N LEU A 1177 -2.73 -6.05 24.40
CA LEU A 1177 -1.62 -6.04 25.33
C LEU A 1177 -2.08 -6.33 26.77
N GLY A 1178 -1.53 -7.36 27.42
CA GLY A 1178 -1.86 -7.72 28.79
C GLY A 1178 -0.64 -8.05 29.67
N ALA A 1179 -0.85 -8.15 30.99
CA ALA A 1179 0.16 -8.64 31.93
C ALA A 1179 -0.34 -9.96 32.53
N VAL A 1180 0.51 -10.91 32.92
CA VAL A 1180 0.07 -12.15 33.61
C VAL A 1180 0.07 -11.92 35.12
N ASP A 1181 -1.05 -12.23 35.80
CA ASP A 1181 -1.08 -12.34 37.27
C ASP A 1181 -1.31 -13.82 37.61
N GLU A 1182 -0.25 -14.63 37.65
CA GLU A 1182 -0.27 -15.90 38.40
C GLU A 1182 1.15 -16.47 38.58
N ALA A 1183 1.64 -16.32 39.81
CA ALA A 1183 2.70 -17.07 40.50
C ALA A 1183 4.12 -17.23 39.90
N HIS A 1184 4.39 -17.20 38.59
CA HIS A 1184 5.74 -17.44 38.04
C HIS A 1184 6.09 -16.50 36.86
N GLY A 1185 6.67 -15.32 37.16
CA GLY A 1185 7.33 -14.43 36.19
C GLY A 1185 6.52 -13.20 35.78
N GLY A 1186 6.89 -12.02 36.28
CA GLY A 1186 6.17 -10.75 36.08
C GLY A 1186 6.31 -10.12 34.68
N GLY A 1187 6.00 -10.86 33.62
CA GLY A 1187 6.09 -10.41 32.23
C GLY A 1187 4.79 -9.82 31.65
N VAL A 1188 4.95 -9.04 30.57
CA VAL A 1188 3.88 -8.52 29.70
C VAL A 1188 3.75 -9.47 28.50
N VAL A 1189 2.54 -9.89 28.12
CA VAL A 1189 2.28 -10.83 27.01
C VAL A 1189 1.01 -10.46 26.25
N LEU A 1190 0.83 -11.00 25.04
CA LEU A 1190 -0.45 -10.92 24.33
C LEU A 1190 -1.44 -11.94 24.88
N HIS A 1191 -2.69 -11.51 25.00
CA HIS A 1191 -3.77 -12.36 25.47
C HIS A 1191 -5.03 -12.24 24.62
N GLU A 1192 -5.72 -13.36 24.50
CA GLU A 1192 -7.10 -13.46 24.02
C GLU A 1192 -7.97 -13.54 25.29
N VAL A 1193 -8.57 -12.40 25.68
CA VAL A 1193 -9.21 -12.25 26.98
C VAL A 1193 -10.47 -11.39 26.88
N GLY A 1194 -11.58 -11.92 27.41
CA GLY A 1194 -12.77 -11.17 27.76
C GLY A 1194 -12.60 -10.28 29.03
N MET A 1195 -13.45 -9.26 29.22
CA MET A 1195 -13.30 -8.04 30.03
C MET A 1195 -13.59 -8.33 31.51
N GLU A 1196 -13.67 -9.59 31.94
CA GLU A 1196 -13.87 -9.88 33.36
C GLU A 1196 -12.71 -9.39 34.25
N LYS A 1197 -11.55 -9.00 33.69
CA LYS A 1197 -10.52 -8.23 34.43
C LYS A 1197 -9.93 -7.11 33.58
N ARG A 1198 -10.48 -5.91 33.73
CA ARG A 1198 -9.93 -4.64 33.20
C ARG A 1198 -8.42 -4.52 33.37
N ARG A 1199 -7.67 -4.60 32.27
CA ARG A 1199 -6.25 -4.24 32.21
C ARG A 1199 -6.06 -3.16 31.15
N GLY A 1200 -6.53 -1.95 31.44
CA GLY A 1200 -6.20 -0.77 30.64
C GLY A 1200 -4.79 -0.26 30.94
N TRP A 1201 -4.13 0.32 29.95
CA TRP A 1201 -2.80 0.94 30.05
C TRP A 1201 -2.91 2.45 30.17
N ARG A 1202 -1.93 3.13 30.75
CA ARG A 1202 -1.84 4.58 30.90
C ARG A 1202 -0.65 5.07 30.11
N ILE A 1203 -0.88 6.10 29.30
CA ILE A 1203 0.16 6.86 28.62
C ILE A 1203 0.47 8.07 29.51
N ILE A 1204 1.69 8.14 30.03
CA ILE A 1204 2.16 9.22 30.90
C ILE A 1204 3.16 10.05 30.10
N GLY A 1205 2.73 11.23 29.65
CA GLY A 1205 3.62 12.20 29.01
C GLY A 1205 4.62 12.79 29.98
N LYS A 1206 5.75 13.29 29.47
CA LYS A 1206 6.72 14.05 30.26
C LYS A 1206 6.08 15.37 30.72
N GLU A 1207 6.13 15.67 32.02
CA GLU A 1207 5.89 17.05 32.51
C GLU A 1207 6.96 18.03 32.01
#